data_AF-A0A921Z5I2-F1
#
_entry.id   AF-A0A921Z5I2-F1
#
_cell.length_a   1.000
_cell.length_b   1.000
_cell.length_c   1.000
_cell.angle_alpha   90.00
_cell.angle_beta   90.00
_cell.angle_gamma   90.00
#
_symmetry.space_group_name_H-M   'P 1'
#
loop_
_entity.id
_entity.type
_entity.pdbx_description
1 polymer ?
#
loop_
_entity_poly.entity_id
_entity_poly.type
_entity_poly.pdbx_seq_one_letter_code
_entity_poly.pdbx_strand_id
1 'polypeptide(L)'
;MADEAAADCLFERLRLHQQRAPDSTEVARAITARINSRLTSHDKHVRQSTLDKLWNKQSGAIQMLLSILENSRDTATSTYTTSILREALCMKQGKGKKCSVNNLTRHHCAQEFIAIKGTQVIIRKAISTMHDKRDRHAGTEIILQDLIWILAALDPKFAMKVRMLGCVRTMHLILKGHFTDNKLIFPLLVIIKQLAKNAVTTSILIRDGVIATYERVLVSLGFIPTARLRLCLDAIDYFSKNKVCCMQIVKTGLCSVLLRVFDRWDRYEGRMRLKICAHILQTLQHLCNIKAGRRALCTKKHVQTLHRFCSQCPDEPEFDGLLARVCSVITLCLKHQALPVAVTSPASFNLNPILKGTNASWPCHEDEEDAANSDSKTVNSDLDDDGPDTDLDGMEEFPDTDFDEPEIKNETNEDSNIDKGFTKSGDSLQSSLWINPSERDIEDLKKYFIYFKEFGSYNKQIKLVKSRSNSRGSILEDFLTSQASGNRNMSSTLSLSLTGVLGNTDYDNVMGSTQSPFMQGYHKIHESISTTSCSSLKIHKDVSKYSSFATVYSMMTSRVRSVIPFVKVAYPDMMGGQSYSQPEPLNKMERTACRTKLLSCVDRAINPESYMNEVIYDLDQLCSSANPSDTTSQKSLNTESTFLTNNDEHEITKVNSFSSRLGFESRFESGNLRKAIQIGPREYELILMPDVNSTKRHQWFYFEVRNMTQGRPYIFNIVNCEKSDSQFNFGMKPVMYSVKEAVMGRPGWVRAGSDICYYRNSYHYANQKSHNKCYLTVTFNIEFPHSNDVCYLAYHYPFTYSMMMTRIWQWSLQMPPGSYFRAEPLCYSLNNNEVPLLTISADDSPSNPIVDRDIVFLTARVHPGESNASWVMDGSLACLLGDTAVASALRAKYVFKIVPMLNVEGVLNGCHRCGLTNEDLNRRWCKPSPILHPSIYHTKGLIEYLVRVWKKPPLVYCDYHGHSRKKNVFFYGCAAAESWCSNDRLVPDEPVKYLMLPALMHRISPAFALGSCSFRVERERESTARVTVWRHLGVTRSYTMEASFCGFDRGPFKGFHLNTQHLQNVGSDFCEALNGLSDSANNVDIQLTKDLNGNIVEIKLNDSGENSEVAVDSEPGSGSDSVLKTDSDEEFD
;
A
#
# COMPACT_ATOMS: atom_id res chain seq x y z
N MET A 1 13.75 -55.24 33.47
CA MET A 1 15.06 -55.39 34.15
C MET A 1 16.11 -56.12 33.30
N ALA A 2 15.98 -57.41 32.95
CA ALA A 2 17.01 -58.11 32.15
C ALA A 2 17.26 -57.47 30.76
N ASP A 3 16.19 -57.02 30.10
CA ASP A 3 16.30 -56.34 28.81
C ASP A 3 16.86 -54.92 28.86
N GLU A 4 16.65 -54.19 29.97
CA GLU A 4 17.22 -52.85 30.12
C GLU A 4 18.73 -52.94 30.33
N ALA A 5 19.17 -53.87 31.18
CA ALA A 5 20.58 -54.18 31.40
C ALA A 5 21.28 -54.61 30.11
N ALA A 6 20.59 -55.34 29.23
CA ALA A 6 21.11 -55.72 27.92
C ALA A 6 21.32 -54.51 26.99
N ALA A 7 20.40 -53.53 26.99
CA ALA A 7 20.59 -52.30 26.22
C ALA A 7 21.73 -51.43 26.78
N ASP A 8 21.84 -51.31 28.11
CA ASP A 8 22.93 -50.54 28.75
C ASP A 8 24.29 -51.16 28.45
N CYS A 9 24.39 -52.49 28.52
CA CYS A 9 25.59 -53.22 28.14
C CYS A 9 25.97 -52.98 26.67
N LEU A 10 25.01 -52.91 25.75
CA LEU A 10 25.28 -52.65 24.32
C LEU A 10 25.78 -51.23 24.08
N PHE A 11 25.18 -50.21 24.71
CA PHE A 11 25.64 -48.82 24.57
C PHE A 11 26.97 -48.56 25.29
N GLU A 12 27.23 -49.23 26.41
CA GLU A 12 28.54 -49.17 27.08
C GLU A 12 29.63 -49.86 26.25
N ARG A 13 29.32 -51.00 25.60
CA ARG A 13 30.23 -51.64 24.64
C ARG A 13 30.49 -50.76 23.41
N LEU A 14 29.49 -50.02 22.94
CA LEU A 14 29.64 -49.03 21.88
C LEU A 14 30.60 -47.90 22.30
N ARG A 15 30.47 -47.41 23.54
CA ARG A 15 31.37 -46.40 24.14
C ARG A 15 32.80 -46.88 24.28
N LEU A 16 33.00 -48.10 24.78
CA LEU A 16 34.32 -48.70 24.93
C LEU A 16 35.01 -48.97 23.58
N HIS A 17 34.25 -49.34 22.55
CA HIS A 17 34.77 -49.53 21.18
C HIS A 17 35.36 -48.22 20.65
N GLN A 18 34.64 -47.10 20.76
CA GLN A 18 35.11 -45.78 20.33
C GLN A 18 36.41 -45.35 21.05
N GLN A 19 36.56 -45.69 22.33
CA GLN A 19 37.71 -45.27 23.15
C GLN A 19 38.97 -46.13 22.94
N ARG A 20 38.83 -47.42 22.60
CA ARG A 20 39.95 -48.38 22.68
C ARG A 20 40.43 -48.91 21.32
N ALA A 21 39.57 -49.01 20.30
CA ALA A 21 39.94 -49.63 19.02
C ALA A 21 38.96 -49.28 17.88
N PRO A 22 39.00 -48.06 17.32
CA PRO A 22 38.06 -47.61 16.29
C PRO A 22 38.10 -48.43 14.98
N ASP A 23 39.19 -49.14 14.68
CA ASP A 23 39.37 -49.89 13.42
C ASP A 23 38.87 -51.35 13.45
N SER A 24 38.35 -51.84 14.58
CA SER A 24 37.81 -53.22 14.65
C SER A 24 36.42 -53.32 14.01
N THR A 25 36.40 -53.63 12.72
CA THR A 25 35.18 -53.75 11.90
C THR A 25 34.23 -54.85 12.39
N GLU A 26 34.76 -55.98 12.86
CA GLU A 26 33.94 -57.12 13.33
C GLU A 26 33.20 -56.82 14.64
N VAL A 27 33.84 -56.12 15.57
CA VAL A 27 33.22 -55.70 16.82
C VAL A 27 32.14 -54.65 16.57
N ALA A 28 32.41 -53.67 15.70
CA ALA A 28 31.41 -52.69 15.28
C ALA A 28 30.19 -53.35 14.60
N ARG A 29 30.43 -54.34 13.73
CA ARG A 29 29.37 -55.12 13.07
C ARG A 29 28.50 -55.88 14.07
N ALA A 30 29.10 -56.55 15.04
CA ALA A 30 28.38 -57.31 16.05
C ALA A 30 27.53 -56.42 16.97
N ILE A 31 28.05 -55.25 17.38
CA ILE A 31 27.32 -54.29 18.22
C ILE A 31 26.15 -53.68 17.45
N THR A 32 26.41 -53.15 16.25
CA THR A 32 25.37 -52.52 15.42
C THR A 32 24.28 -53.51 14.98
N ALA A 33 24.63 -54.76 14.67
CA ALA A 33 23.64 -55.81 14.37
C ALA A 33 22.69 -56.09 15.55
N ARG A 34 23.22 -56.17 16.78
CA ARG A 34 22.42 -56.41 18.00
C ARG A 34 21.52 -55.23 18.36
N ILE A 35 22.02 -54.00 18.21
CA ILE A 35 21.20 -52.79 18.41
C ILE A 35 20.09 -52.74 17.35
N ASN A 36 20.42 -53.00 16.08
CA ASN A 36 19.42 -53.02 15.01
C ASN A 36 18.34 -54.09 15.25
N SER A 37 18.72 -55.30 15.66
CA SER A 37 17.77 -56.38 15.99
C SER A 37 16.79 -56.01 17.12
N ARG A 38 17.25 -55.24 18.13
CA ARG A 38 16.37 -54.74 19.20
C ARG A 38 15.42 -53.65 18.71
N LEU A 39 15.88 -52.78 17.81
CA LEU A 39 15.05 -51.73 17.22
C LEU A 39 14.05 -52.26 16.20
N THR A 40 14.37 -53.35 15.50
CA THR A 40 13.46 -54.03 14.56
C THR A 40 12.63 -55.13 15.21
N SER A 41 12.78 -55.38 16.51
CA SER A 41 12.01 -56.39 17.26
C SER A 41 10.51 -56.13 17.20
N HIS A 42 9.71 -57.21 17.13
CA HIS A 42 8.25 -57.15 17.23
C HIS A 42 7.76 -56.64 18.59
N ASP A 43 8.59 -56.72 19.63
CA ASP A 43 8.28 -56.18 20.96
C ASP A 43 8.42 -54.66 21.01
N LYS A 44 7.31 -53.97 21.28
CA LYS A 44 7.23 -52.51 21.35
C LYS A 44 7.97 -51.93 22.56
N HIS A 45 8.01 -52.64 23.69
CA HIS A 45 8.69 -52.20 24.91
C HIS A 45 10.21 -52.23 24.71
N VAL A 46 10.72 -53.31 24.13
CA VAL A 46 12.15 -53.45 23.80
C VAL A 46 12.60 -52.34 22.85
N ARG A 47 11.79 -52.03 21.83
CA ARG A 47 12.07 -50.97 20.86
C ARG A 47 12.08 -49.58 21.48
N GLN A 48 11.05 -49.23 22.25
CA GLN A 48 10.94 -47.90 22.85
C GLN A 48 12.04 -47.68 23.89
N SER A 49 12.30 -48.66 24.76
CA SER A 49 13.40 -48.60 25.74
C SER A 49 14.77 -48.42 25.05
N THR A 50 14.98 -49.07 23.90
CA THR A 50 16.22 -48.90 23.13
C THR A 50 16.30 -47.52 22.46
N LEU A 51 15.19 -46.96 21.96
CA LEU A 51 15.13 -45.60 21.40
C LEU A 51 15.35 -44.51 22.46
N ASP A 52 14.79 -44.66 23.65
CA ASP A 52 14.93 -43.68 24.74
C ASP A 52 16.40 -43.58 25.20
N LYS A 53 17.11 -44.72 25.26
CA LYS A 53 18.54 -44.77 25.56
C LYS A 53 19.42 -44.20 24.44
N LEU A 54 19.01 -44.41 23.19
CA LEU A 54 19.68 -43.87 22.02
C LEU A 54 19.70 -42.33 22.02
N TRP A 55 18.60 -41.70 22.43
CA TRP A 55 18.44 -40.24 22.50
C TRP A 55 18.81 -39.62 23.85
N ASN A 56 19.21 -40.42 24.85
CA ASN A 56 19.72 -39.88 26.10
C ASN A 56 21.03 -39.11 25.85
N LYS A 57 21.03 -37.79 26.09
CA LYS A 57 22.22 -36.92 25.91
C LYS A 57 23.48 -37.44 26.61
N GLN A 58 23.33 -38.11 27.74
CA GLN A 58 24.45 -38.65 28.51
C GLN A 58 25.09 -39.88 27.85
N SER A 59 24.39 -40.57 26.94
CA SER A 59 24.90 -41.79 26.29
C SER A 59 25.85 -41.50 25.12
N GLY A 60 25.74 -40.33 24.47
CA GLY A 60 26.50 -40.00 23.26
C GLY A 60 26.28 -40.96 22.08
N ALA A 61 25.27 -41.83 22.15
CA ALA A 61 25.12 -42.98 21.26
C ALA A 61 24.98 -42.61 19.78
N ILE A 62 24.19 -41.58 19.46
CA ILE A 62 24.02 -41.11 18.08
C ILE A 62 25.33 -40.58 17.50
N GLN A 63 26.14 -39.84 18.28
CA GLN A 63 27.43 -39.33 17.80
C GLN A 63 28.41 -40.47 17.48
N MET A 64 28.42 -41.51 18.32
CA MET A 64 29.23 -42.71 18.08
C MET A 64 28.75 -43.48 16.84
N LEU A 65 27.44 -43.66 16.67
CA LEU A 65 26.88 -44.31 15.48
C LEU A 65 27.18 -43.53 14.19
N LEU A 66 27.12 -42.19 14.23
CA LEU A 66 27.53 -41.34 13.10
C LEU A 66 29.02 -41.51 12.78
N SER A 67 29.88 -41.55 13.80
CA SER A 67 31.32 -41.80 13.62
C SER A 67 31.61 -43.17 13.02
N ILE A 68 30.92 -44.22 13.48
CA ILE A 68 31.04 -45.58 12.92
C ILE A 68 30.57 -45.60 11.46
N LEU A 69 29.45 -44.94 11.15
CA LEU A 69 28.92 -44.88 9.79
C LEU A 69 29.87 -44.14 8.84
N GLU A 70 30.45 -43.03 9.28
CA GLU A 70 31.39 -42.21 8.50
C GLU A 70 32.68 -42.98 8.19
N ASN A 71 33.22 -43.72 9.15
CA ASN A 71 34.51 -44.40 9.04
C ASN A 71 34.44 -45.84 8.50
N SER A 72 33.30 -46.53 8.63
CA SER A 72 33.19 -47.94 8.25
C SER A 72 33.11 -48.15 6.73
N ARG A 73 33.99 -48.97 6.16
CA ARG A 73 33.86 -49.48 4.78
C ARG A 73 33.03 -50.77 4.69
N ASP A 74 32.66 -51.35 5.83
CA ASP A 74 31.87 -52.58 5.89
C ASP A 74 30.40 -52.32 5.54
N THR A 75 29.88 -53.04 4.56
CA THR A 75 28.51 -52.89 4.04
C THR A 75 27.45 -53.32 5.05
N ALA A 76 27.68 -54.41 5.79
CA ALA A 76 26.77 -54.90 6.82
C ALA A 76 26.63 -53.90 7.98
N THR A 77 27.76 -53.42 8.52
CA THR A 77 27.80 -52.40 9.57
C THR A 77 27.13 -51.10 9.12
N SER A 78 27.39 -50.67 7.89
CA SER A 78 26.74 -49.47 7.30
C SER A 78 25.23 -49.65 7.18
N THR A 79 24.77 -50.84 6.77
CA THR A 79 23.34 -51.17 6.65
C THR A 79 22.65 -51.17 8.01
N TYR A 80 23.22 -51.85 9.00
CA TYR A 80 22.65 -51.87 10.36
C TYR A 80 22.62 -50.47 10.98
N THR A 81 23.68 -49.69 10.83
CA THR A 81 23.74 -48.33 11.37
C THR A 81 22.75 -47.39 10.70
N THR A 82 22.64 -47.46 9.37
CA THR A 82 21.65 -46.66 8.62
C THR A 82 20.21 -47.05 8.99
N SER A 83 19.95 -48.35 9.18
CA SER A 83 18.65 -48.86 9.64
C SER A 83 18.31 -48.38 11.06
N ILE A 84 19.27 -48.38 11.98
CA ILE A 84 19.13 -47.83 13.34
C ILE A 84 18.74 -46.35 13.28
N LEU A 85 19.48 -45.54 12.51
CA LEU A 85 19.20 -44.11 12.36
C LEU A 85 17.86 -43.84 11.69
N ARG A 86 17.45 -44.67 10.72
CA ARG A 86 16.14 -44.61 10.09
C ARG A 86 15.02 -44.86 11.08
N GLU A 87 15.07 -45.92 11.88
CA GLU A 87 14.03 -46.18 12.89
C GLU A 87 14.03 -45.10 13.99
N ALA A 88 15.19 -44.51 14.30
CA ALA A 88 15.29 -43.42 15.27
C ALA A 88 14.63 -42.11 14.81
N LEU A 89 14.66 -41.83 13.50
CA LEU A 89 14.15 -40.58 12.91
C LEU A 89 12.78 -40.75 12.22
N CYS A 90 12.34 -41.96 11.93
CA CYS A 90 11.08 -42.22 11.23
C CYS A 90 9.86 -41.92 12.12
N MET A 91 8.96 -41.07 11.61
CA MET A 91 7.69 -40.75 12.26
C MET A 91 6.64 -41.81 11.91
N LYS A 92 5.96 -42.40 12.91
CA LYS A 92 4.83 -43.31 12.65
C LYS A 92 3.55 -42.51 12.39
N GLN A 93 2.90 -42.75 11.26
CA GLN A 93 1.57 -42.21 10.95
C GLN A 93 0.50 -43.03 11.70
N GLY A 94 -0.02 -42.50 12.81
CA GLY A 94 -1.13 -43.11 13.55
C GLY A 94 -2.07 -42.04 14.10
N LYS A 95 -3.38 -42.22 13.91
CA LYS A 95 -4.40 -41.31 14.46
C LYS A 95 -4.61 -41.59 15.95
N GLY A 96 -4.25 -40.64 16.84
CA GLY A 96 -4.56 -40.69 18.28
C GLY A 96 -3.74 -39.74 19.16
N LYS A 97 -4.29 -39.29 20.30
CA LYS A 97 -3.65 -38.33 21.25
C LYS A 97 -2.26 -38.78 21.77
N LYS A 98 -2.02 -40.09 21.96
CA LYS A 98 -0.69 -40.63 22.32
C LYS A 98 0.36 -40.53 21.18
N CYS A 99 -0.08 -40.37 19.94
CA CYS A 99 0.84 -40.17 18.79
C CYS A 99 1.37 -38.73 18.73
N SER A 100 0.58 -37.74 19.18
CA SER A 100 0.96 -36.32 19.19
C SER A 100 2.12 -36.02 20.14
N VAL A 101 2.07 -36.55 21.38
CA VAL A 101 3.17 -36.37 22.37
C VAL A 101 4.48 -37.03 21.89
N ASN A 102 4.39 -38.23 21.32
CA ASN A 102 5.57 -38.93 20.77
C ASN A 102 6.17 -38.23 19.54
N ASN A 103 5.38 -37.47 18.78
CA ASN A 103 5.87 -36.70 17.64
C ASN A 103 6.60 -35.42 18.08
N LEU A 104 6.17 -34.78 19.18
CA LEU A 104 6.88 -33.63 19.75
C LEU A 104 8.27 -34.01 20.26
N THR A 105 8.38 -35.12 21.00
CA THR A 105 9.67 -35.63 21.48
C THR A 105 10.60 -36.00 20.31
N ARG A 106 10.06 -36.59 19.23
CA ARG A 106 10.85 -36.91 18.03
C ARG A 106 11.26 -35.69 17.21
N HIS A 107 10.46 -34.63 17.18
CA HIS A 107 10.87 -33.37 16.56
C HIS A 107 12.07 -32.79 17.31
N HIS A 108 12.09 -32.84 18.64
CA HIS A 108 13.25 -32.47 19.44
C HIS A 108 14.48 -33.34 19.14
N CYS A 109 14.32 -34.67 19.05
CA CYS A 109 15.38 -35.59 18.64
C CYS A 109 15.94 -35.27 17.24
N ALA A 110 15.08 -34.95 16.28
CA ALA A 110 15.50 -34.55 14.93
C ALA A 110 16.32 -33.24 14.96
N GLN A 111 15.91 -32.24 15.76
CA GLN A 111 16.69 -31.01 15.94
C GLN A 111 18.06 -31.28 16.57
N GLU A 112 18.14 -32.21 17.53
CA GLU A 112 19.43 -32.63 18.12
C GLU A 112 20.32 -33.34 17.10
N PHE A 113 19.77 -34.23 16.27
CA PHE A 113 20.48 -34.87 15.16
C PHE A 113 21.08 -33.84 14.19
N ILE A 114 20.29 -32.82 13.86
CA ILE A 114 20.67 -31.72 12.97
C ILE A 114 21.79 -30.89 13.61
N ALA A 115 21.73 -30.64 14.92
CA ALA A 115 22.72 -29.86 15.67
C ALA A 115 24.11 -30.53 15.70
N ILE A 116 24.16 -31.87 15.79
CA ILE A 116 25.42 -32.64 15.77
C ILE A 116 25.96 -32.91 14.35
N LYS A 117 25.50 -32.16 13.34
CA LYS A 117 25.88 -32.32 11.92
C LYS A 117 25.51 -33.69 11.31
N GLY A 118 24.51 -34.38 11.86
CA GLY A 118 24.09 -35.71 11.39
C GLY A 118 23.66 -35.71 9.92
N THR A 119 22.91 -34.69 9.48
CA THR A 119 22.49 -34.55 8.06
C THR A 119 23.69 -34.59 7.11
N GLN A 120 24.78 -33.89 7.44
CA GLN A 120 25.97 -33.81 6.60
C GLN A 120 26.71 -35.16 6.51
N VAL A 121 26.79 -35.90 7.62
CA VAL A 121 27.41 -37.23 7.68
C VAL A 121 26.63 -38.22 6.80
N ILE A 122 25.30 -38.22 6.87
CA ILE A 122 24.45 -39.09 6.05
C ILE A 122 24.62 -38.79 4.55
N ILE A 123 24.63 -37.52 4.17
CA ILE A 123 24.83 -37.11 2.77
C ILE A 123 26.22 -37.54 2.27
N ARG A 124 27.29 -37.29 3.04
CA ARG A 124 28.65 -37.73 2.68
C ARG A 124 28.73 -39.24 2.52
N LYS A 125 28.12 -39.99 3.44
CA LYS A 125 28.09 -41.46 3.37
C LYS A 125 27.40 -41.94 2.10
N ALA A 126 26.23 -41.38 1.79
CA ALA A 126 25.49 -41.74 0.59
C ALA A 126 26.32 -41.56 -0.67
N ILE A 127 27.02 -40.45 -0.79
CA ILE A 127 27.88 -40.16 -1.94
C ILE A 127 29.03 -41.15 -2.02
N SER A 128 29.71 -41.44 -0.90
CA SER A 128 30.80 -42.42 -0.88
C SER A 128 30.33 -43.80 -1.35
N THR A 129 29.13 -44.24 -0.94
CA THR A 129 28.54 -45.51 -1.37
C THR A 129 28.11 -45.49 -2.83
N MET A 130 27.76 -44.33 -3.40
CA MET A 130 27.37 -44.19 -4.80
C MET A 130 28.56 -44.19 -5.78
N HIS A 131 29.72 -43.67 -5.38
CA HIS A 131 30.92 -43.63 -6.23
C HIS A 131 31.65 -44.97 -6.32
N ASP A 132 31.44 -45.88 -5.36
CA ASP A 132 32.12 -47.16 -5.31
C ASP A 132 31.48 -48.19 -6.26
N LYS A 133 31.97 -48.23 -7.51
CA LYS A 133 31.39 -49.06 -8.59
C LYS A 133 31.48 -50.57 -8.35
N ARG A 134 32.30 -51.03 -7.38
CA ARG A 134 32.68 -52.44 -7.23
C ARG A 134 31.75 -53.26 -6.33
N ASP A 135 30.85 -52.64 -5.56
CA ASP A 135 30.03 -53.39 -4.59
C ASP A 135 28.63 -52.75 -4.38
N ARG A 136 27.80 -52.76 -5.44
CA ARG A 136 26.43 -52.21 -5.37
C ARG A 136 25.49 -53.13 -4.59
N HIS A 137 25.43 -52.96 -3.27
CA HIS A 137 24.41 -53.63 -2.46
C HIS A 137 23.13 -52.78 -2.38
N ALA A 138 22.13 -53.14 -3.20
CA ALA A 138 20.88 -52.38 -3.35
C ALA A 138 20.13 -52.12 -2.02
N GLY A 139 20.33 -52.97 -1.00
CA GLY A 139 19.68 -52.81 0.31
C GLY A 139 20.16 -51.60 1.11
N THR A 140 21.47 -51.33 1.14
CA THR A 140 22.05 -50.19 1.88
C THR A 140 21.66 -48.86 1.23
N GLU A 141 21.68 -48.82 -0.10
CA GLU A 141 21.34 -47.64 -0.90
C GLU A 141 19.89 -47.21 -0.67
N ILE A 142 18.93 -48.15 -0.71
CA ILE A 142 17.50 -47.85 -0.48
C ILE A 142 17.26 -47.24 0.91
N ILE A 143 17.84 -47.83 1.96
CA ILE A 143 17.64 -47.36 3.35
C ILE A 143 18.29 -45.98 3.54
N LEU A 144 19.41 -45.74 2.87
CA LEU A 144 20.12 -44.47 2.94
C LEU A 144 19.38 -43.36 2.18
N GLN A 145 18.76 -43.67 1.03
CA GLN A 145 17.88 -42.74 0.32
C GLN A 145 16.59 -42.45 1.11
N ASP A 146 16.01 -43.46 1.76
CA ASP A 146 14.89 -43.28 2.71
C ASP A 146 15.28 -42.35 3.87
N LEU A 147 16.50 -42.49 4.40
CA LEU A 147 16.99 -41.64 5.49
C LEU A 147 17.21 -40.20 5.03
N ILE A 148 17.78 -40.00 3.84
CA ILE A 148 17.92 -38.68 3.22
C ILE A 148 16.54 -38.06 3.00
N TRP A 149 15.55 -38.85 2.59
CA TRP A 149 14.17 -38.39 2.44
C TRP A 149 13.58 -37.89 3.77
N ILE A 150 13.72 -38.65 4.86
CA ILE A 150 13.27 -38.23 6.20
C ILE A 150 13.95 -36.92 6.60
N LEU A 151 15.26 -36.80 6.38
CA LEU A 151 16.03 -35.60 6.71
C LEU A 151 15.65 -34.40 5.84
N ALA A 152 15.34 -34.61 4.56
CA ALA A 152 14.87 -33.54 3.68
C ALA A 152 13.56 -32.92 4.15
N ALA A 153 12.70 -33.70 4.83
CA ALA A 153 11.47 -33.19 5.43
C ALA A 153 11.67 -32.51 6.79
N LEU A 154 12.67 -32.92 7.57
CA LEU A 154 12.89 -32.44 8.95
C LEU A 154 13.90 -31.29 9.08
N ASP A 155 14.81 -31.14 8.12
CA ASP A 155 15.90 -30.15 8.18
C ASP A 155 15.57 -28.93 7.30
N PRO A 156 15.22 -27.76 7.88
CA PRO A 156 14.89 -26.57 7.11
C PRO A 156 16.10 -26.03 6.32
N LYS A 157 17.33 -26.37 6.72
CA LYS A 157 18.58 -25.99 6.04
C LYS A 157 19.12 -27.12 5.15
N PHE A 158 18.33 -28.15 4.84
CA PHE A 158 18.74 -29.29 4.02
C PHE A 158 19.39 -28.88 2.69
N ALA A 159 18.73 -28.02 1.91
CA ALA A 159 19.23 -27.59 0.60
C ALA A 159 20.58 -26.86 0.71
N MET A 160 20.72 -26.00 1.73
CA MET A 160 21.99 -25.32 2.03
C MET A 160 23.10 -26.32 2.34
N LYS A 161 22.82 -27.36 3.13
CA LYS A 161 23.80 -28.39 3.49
C LYS A 161 24.22 -29.24 2.29
N VAL A 162 23.27 -29.67 1.45
CA VAL A 162 23.57 -30.41 0.20
C VAL A 162 24.44 -29.56 -0.74
N ARG A 163 24.17 -28.24 -0.81
CA ARG A 163 24.98 -27.29 -1.58
C ARG A 163 26.41 -27.17 -1.05
N MET A 164 26.58 -26.97 0.26
CA MET A 164 27.91 -26.82 0.87
C MET A 164 28.79 -28.07 0.73
N LEU A 165 28.17 -29.24 0.57
CA LEU A 165 28.88 -30.49 0.32
C LEU A 165 29.15 -30.73 -1.19
N GLY A 166 28.68 -29.85 -2.09
CA GLY A 166 28.88 -29.95 -3.54
C GLY A 166 28.00 -31.01 -4.24
N CYS A 167 26.94 -31.50 -3.60
CA CYS A 167 26.26 -32.74 -4.01
C CYS A 167 24.98 -32.53 -4.82
N VAL A 168 24.64 -31.29 -5.16
CA VAL A 168 23.38 -30.95 -5.84
C VAL A 168 23.27 -31.69 -7.19
N ARG A 169 24.35 -31.70 -7.99
CA ARG A 169 24.41 -32.42 -9.27
C ARG A 169 24.33 -33.93 -9.08
N THR A 170 24.96 -34.46 -8.04
CA THR A 170 24.89 -35.88 -7.70
C THR A 170 23.45 -36.32 -7.44
N MET A 171 22.66 -35.52 -6.72
CA MET A 171 21.24 -35.81 -6.48
C MET A 171 20.42 -35.83 -7.77
N HIS A 172 20.68 -34.92 -8.71
CA HIS A 172 20.06 -34.96 -10.03
C HIS A 172 20.50 -36.19 -10.85
N LEU A 173 21.78 -36.56 -10.81
CA LEU A 173 22.30 -37.75 -11.51
C LEU A 173 21.62 -39.04 -11.03
N ILE A 174 21.35 -39.15 -9.73
CA ILE A 174 20.64 -40.30 -9.15
C ILE A 174 19.21 -40.36 -9.66
N LEU A 175 18.49 -39.22 -9.64
CA LEU A 175 17.16 -39.14 -10.25
C LEU A 175 17.19 -39.56 -11.73
N LYS A 176 18.18 -39.08 -12.48
CA LYS A 176 18.34 -39.40 -13.90
C LYS A 176 18.59 -40.89 -14.16
N GLY A 177 19.25 -41.60 -13.24
CA GLY A 177 19.51 -43.04 -13.34
C GLY A 177 18.36 -43.93 -12.88
N HIS A 178 17.53 -43.46 -11.93
CA HIS A 178 16.56 -44.30 -11.21
C HIS A 178 15.11 -43.81 -11.30
N PHE A 179 14.76 -42.92 -12.24
CA PHE A 179 13.40 -42.38 -12.33
C PHE A 179 12.33 -43.41 -12.76
N THR A 180 12.72 -44.57 -13.30
CA THR A 180 11.82 -45.69 -13.62
C THR A 180 11.66 -46.68 -12.47
N ASP A 181 12.45 -46.56 -11.41
CA ASP A 181 12.36 -47.43 -10.23
C ASP A 181 11.25 -46.96 -9.29
N ASN A 182 10.22 -47.80 -9.15
CA ASN A 182 9.03 -47.53 -8.34
C ASN A 182 9.31 -47.32 -6.84
N LYS A 183 10.41 -47.87 -6.31
CA LYS A 183 10.82 -47.72 -4.91
C LYS A 183 11.57 -46.41 -4.68
N LEU A 184 12.43 -46.01 -5.63
CA LEU A 184 13.32 -44.86 -5.47
C LEU A 184 12.73 -43.54 -5.97
N ILE A 185 11.82 -43.56 -6.94
CA ILE A 185 11.28 -42.32 -7.53
C ILE A 185 10.61 -41.40 -6.51
N PHE A 186 9.87 -41.95 -5.54
CA PHE A 186 9.16 -41.14 -4.56
C PHE A 186 10.12 -40.39 -3.62
N PRO A 187 11.08 -41.06 -2.94
CA PRO A 187 12.13 -40.37 -2.18
C PRO A 187 12.89 -39.32 -2.99
N LEU A 188 13.27 -39.65 -4.23
CA LEU A 188 14.06 -38.76 -5.08
C LEU A 188 13.30 -37.48 -5.47
N LEU A 189 12.01 -37.58 -5.79
CA LEU A 189 11.18 -36.40 -6.08
C LEU A 189 11.05 -35.46 -4.87
N VAL A 190 10.98 -35.99 -3.65
CA VAL A 190 10.94 -35.16 -2.44
C VAL A 190 12.27 -34.46 -2.20
N ILE A 191 13.39 -35.17 -2.38
CA ILE A 191 14.73 -34.58 -2.24
C ILE A 191 14.89 -33.42 -3.23
N ILE A 192 14.58 -33.65 -4.51
CA ILE A 192 14.70 -32.60 -5.53
C ILE A 192 13.71 -31.45 -5.27
N LYS A 193 12.48 -31.72 -4.82
CA LYS A 193 11.55 -30.67 -4.38
C LYS A 193 12.17 -29.79 -3.30
N GLN A 194 12.78 -30.38 -2.27
CA GLN A 194 13.38 -29.61 -1.18
C GLN A 194 14.57 -28.78 -1.66
N LEU A 195 15.35 -29.28 -2.63
CA LEU A 195 16.37 -28.49 -3.31
C LEU A 195 15.76 -27.37 -4.17
N ALA A 196 14.60 -27.59 -4.78
CA ALA A 196 13.93 -26.59 -5.61
C ALA A 196 13.43 -25.37 -4.81
N LYS A 197 13.15 -25.53 -3.51
CA LYS A 197 12.76 -24.43 -2.61
C LYS A 197 13.83 -23.36 -2.44
N ASN A 198 15.11 -23.68 -2.65
CA ASN A 198 16.21 -22.72 -2.52
C ASN A 198 16.69 -22.24 -3.90
N ALA A 199 16.73 -20.92 -4.10
CA ALA A 199 17.02 -20.31 -5.40
C ALA A 199 18.39 -20.73 -5.98
N VAL A 200 19.43 -20.86 -5.14
CA VAL A 200 20.78 -21.19 -5.60
C VAL A 200 20.90 -22.64 -6.04
N THR A 201 20.34 -23.58 -5.26
CA THR A 201 20.31 -25.00 -5.65
C THR A 201 19.46 -25.21 -6.89
N THR A 202 18.35 -24.48 -7.03
CA THR A 202 17.53 -24.45 -8.26
C THR A 202 18.34 -24.04 -9.48
N SER A 203 19.12 -22.96 -9.41
CA SER A 203 19.98 -22.53 -10.53
C SER A 203 21.01 -23.59 -10.92
N ILE A 204 21.62 -24.29 -9.94
CA ILE A 204 22.56 -25.39 -10.22
C ILE A 204 21.86 -26.55 -10.94
N LEU A 205 20.67 -26.96 -10.47
CA LEU A 205 19.90 -28.04 -11.07
C LEU A 205 19.44 -27.69 -12.50
N ILE A 206 19.01 -26.45 -12.73
CA ILE A 206 18.60 -25.97 -14.07
C ILE A 206 19.79 -26.05 -15.04
N ARG A 207 20.98 -25.57 -14.63
CA ARG A 207 22.20 -25.64 -15.46
C ARG A 207 22.62 -27.08 -15.75
N ASP A 208 22.36 -28.00 -14.84
CA ASP A 208 22.65 -29.43 -14.99
C ASP A 208 21.62 -30.19 -15.87
N GLY A 209 20.56 -29.51 -16.33
CA GLY A 209 19.57 -30.09 -17.24
C GLY A 209 18.42 -30.83 -16.55
N VAL A 210 18.09 -30.48 -15.29
CA VAL A 210 17.00 -31.14 -14.53
C VAL A 210 15.65 -31.11 -15.24
N ILE A 211 15.37 -30.08 -16.03
CA ILE A 211 14.08 -29.90 -16.72
C ILE A 211 13.83 -31.00 -17.77
N ALA A 212 14.87 -31.38 -18.53
CA ALA A 212 14.77 -32.50 -19.48
C ALA A 212 14.63 -33.86 -18.77
N THR A 213 15.18 -34.00 -17.56
CA THR A 213 14.95 -35.18 -16.73
C THR A 213 13.50 -35.22 -16.24
N TYR A 214 12.95 -34.10 -15.78
CA TYR A 214 11.55 -34.01 -15.33
C TYR A 214 10.54 -34.22 -16.46
N GLU A 215 10.85 -33.83 -17.69
CA GLU A 215 10.05 -34.19 -18.85
C GLU A 215 9.92 -35.71 -19.00
N ARG A 216 11.04 -36.45 -18.94
CA ARG A 216 11.06 -37.91 -19.02
C ARG A 216 10.39 -38.58 -17.82
N VAL A 217 10.58 -38.03 -16.62
CA VAL A 217 9.91 -38.51 -15.39
C VAL A 217 8.40 -38.35 -15.52
N LEU A 218 7.92 -37.19 -15.98
CA LEU A 218 6.49 -36.92 -16.13
C LEU A 218 5.84 -37.86 -17.15
N VAL A 219 6.56 -38.18 -18.23
CA VAL A 219 6.13 -39.18 -19.22
C VAL A 219 6.13 -40.60 -18.63
N SER A 220 7.13 -40.99 -17.82
CA SER A 220 7.22 -42.35 -17.25
C SER A 220 6.21 -42.63 -16.14
N LEU A 221 5.88 -41.64 -15.31
CA LEU A 221 4.88 -41.76 -14.25
C LEU A 221 3.46 -42.00 -14.78
N GLY A 222 3.23 -41.68 -16.05
CA GLY A 222 1.91 -41.72 -16.68
C GLY A 222 0.98 -40.61 -16.17
N PHE A 223 -0.11 -40.39 -16.89
CA PHE A 223 -1.08 -39.32 -16.59
C PHE A 223 -2.09 -39.70 -15.48
N ILE A 224 -1.72 -40.62 -14.59
CA ILE A 224 -2.57 -41.15 -13.51
C ILE A 224 -2.36 -40.29 -12.26
N PRO A 225 -3.42 -39.86 -11.57
CA PRO A 225 -3.30 -38.97 -10.42
C PRO A 225 -2.74 -39.77 -9.23
N THR A 226 -1.44 -39.60 -8.97
CA THR A 226 -0.71 -40.29 -7.90
C THR A 226 0.07 -39.27 -7.07
N ALA A 227 0.46 -39.65 -5.85
CA ALA A 227 1.33 -38.82 -5.02
C ALA A 227 2.66 -38.48 -5.72
N ARG A 228 3.17 -39.38 -6.57
CA ARG A 228 4.38 -39.17 -7.39
C ARG A 228 4.16 -38.07 -8.43
N LEU A 229 3.05 -38.12 -9.17
CA LEU A 229 2.69 -37.08 -10.14
C LEU A 229 2.54 -35.71 -9.45
N ARG A 230 1.84 -35.66 -8.32
CA ARG A 230 1.68 -34.42 -7.55
C ARG A 230 3.04 -33.83 -7.13
N LEU A 231 3.93 -34.64 -6.56
CA LEU A 231 5.26 -34.20 -6.13
C LEU A 231 6.14 -33.73 -7.31
N CYS A 232 6.02 -34.40 -8.46
CA CYS A 232 6.70 -33.98 -9.68
C CYS A 232 6.26 -32.58 -10.13
N LEU A 233 4.95 -32.32 -10.17
CA LEU A 233 4.38 -31.02 -10.55
C LEU A 233 4.70 -29.92 -9.52
N ASP A 234 4.68 -30.26 -8.24
CA ASP A 234 5.04 -29.39 -7.10
C ASP A 234 6.51 -28.91 -7.22
N ALA A 235 7.45 -29.80 -7.57
CA ALA A 235 8.82 -29.40 -7.85
C ALA A 235 8.97 -28.53 -9.12
N ILE A 236 8.21 -28.82 -10.18
CA ILE A 236 8.21 -28.00 -11.41
C ILE A 236 7.71 -26.59 -11.12
N ASP A 237 6.69 -26.44 -10.27
CA ASP A 237 6.19 -25.14 -9.83
C ASP A 237 7.30 -24.32 -9.16
N TYR A 238 8.03 -24.88 -8.20
CA TYR A 238 9.21 -24.20 -7.60
C TYR A 238 10.27 -23.83 -8.63
N PHE A 239 10.61 -24.73 -9.56
CA PHE A 239 11.59 -24.43 -10.61
C PHE A 239 11.14 -23.28 -11.51
N SER A 240 9.85 -23.23 -11.85
CA SER A 240 9.29 -22.24 -12.77
C SER A 240 9.29 -20.81 -12.22
N LYS A 241 9.54 -20.59 -10.93
CA LYS A 241 9.79 -19.24 -10.39
C LYS A 241 11.03 -18.58 -11.02
N ASN A 242 11.98 -19.37 -11.51
CA ASN A 242 13.18 -18.89 -12.19
C ASN A 242 12.94 -18.69 -13.71
N LYS A 243 13.20 -17.49 -14.23
CA LYS A 243 13.00 -17.14 -15.67
C LYS A 243 13.78 -18.04 -16.64
N VAL A 244 15.00 -18.46 -16.27
CA VAL A 244 15.82 -19.38 -17.08
C VAL A 244 15.18 -20.76 -17.16
N CYS A 245 14.61 -21.24 -16.05
CA CYS A 245 13.83 -22.48 -16.04
C CYS A 245 12.64 -22.38 -16.99
N CYS A 246 11.85 -21.30 -16.92
CA CYS A 246 10.73 -21.09 -17.83
C CYS A 246 11.15 -21.19 -19.30
N MET A 247 12.31 -20.62 -19.65
CA MET A 247 12.86 -20.75 -21.00
C MET A 247 13.17 -22.21 -21.36
N GLN A 248 13.75 -22.99 -20.44
CA GLN A 248 14.03 -24.42 -20.65
C GLN A 248 12.77 -25.27 -20.73
N ILE A 249 11.73 -24.98 -19.94
CA ILE A 249 10.41 -25.65 -20.00
C ILE A 249 9.79 -25.47 -21.40
N VAL A 250 9.96 -24.29 -22.00
CA VAL A 250 9.52 -24.01 -23.37
C VAL A 250 10.37 -24.79 -24.39
N LYS A 251 11.71 -24.71 -24.29
CA LYS A 251 12.63 -25.38 -25.22
C LYS A 251 12.51 -26.91 -25.23
N THR A 252 12.31 -27.52 -24.06
CA THR A 252 12.14 -28.98 -23.91
C THR A 252 10.76 -29.49 -24.33
N GLY A 253 9.78 -28.60 -24.55
CA GLY A 253 8.40 -29.01 -24.84
C GLY A 253 7.62 -29.51 -23.62
N LEU A 254 8.18 -29.40 -22.41
CA LEU A 254 7.53 -29.76 -21.15
C LEU A 254 6.20 -29.00 -20.94
N CYS A 255 6.09 -27.76 -21.42
CA CYS A 255 4.84 -27.00 -21.43
C CYS A 255 3.67 -27.78 -22.08
N SER A 256 3.91 -28.41 -23.23
CA SER A 256 2.91 -29.23 -23.94
C SER A 256 2.57 -30.51 -23.19
N VAL A 257 3.51 -31.07 -22.42
CA VAL A 257 3.26 -32.23 -21.54
C VAL A 257 2.37 -31.83 -20.36
N LEU A 258 2.66 -30.69 -19.71
CA LEU A 258 1.87 -30.15 -18.61
C LEU A 258 0.42 -29.91 -19.01
N LEU A 259 0.19 -29.32 -20.20
CA LEU A 259 -1.17 -29.12 -20.72
C LEU A 259 -1.88 -30.43 -21.08
N ARG A 260 -1.16 -31.48 -21.48
CA ARG A 260 -1.75 -32.82 -21.68
C ARG A 260 -2.17 -33.48 -20.36
N VAL A 261 -1.42 -33.25 -19.27
CA VAL A 261 -1.83 -33.67 -17.92
C VAL A 261 -3.08 -32.87 -17.51
N PHE A 262 -3.07 -31.56 -17.75
CA PHE A 262 -4.19 -30.67 -17.41
C PHE A 262 -5.47 -31.00 -18.18
N ASP A 263 -5.41 -31.35 -19.47
CA ASP A 263 -6.60 -31.68 -20.30
C ASP A 263 -7.38 -32.91 -19.78
N ARG A 264 -6.80 -33.69 -18.87
CA ARG A 264 -7.41 -34.88 -18.23
C ARG A 264 -7.88 -34.64 -16.80
N TRP A 265 -7.97 -33.38 -16.38
CA TRP A 265 -8.34 -32.97 -15.02
C TRP A 265 -9.70 -33.49 -14.56
N ASP A 266 -10.61 -33.77 -15.48
CA ASP A 266 -11.93 -34.35 -15.28
C ASP A 266 -11.89 -35.81 -14.83
N ARG A 267 -10.81 -36.54 -15.14
CA ARG A 267 -10.59 -37.94 -14.74
C ARG A 267 -10.01 -38.08 -13.34
N TYR A 268 -9.68 -36.98 -12.68
CA TYR A 268 -9.08 -36.98 -11.35
C TYR A 268 -10.17 -36.79 -10.30
N GLU A 269 -10.09 -37.53 -9.19
CA GLU A 269 -11.08 -37.46 -8.11
C GLU A 269 -10.49 -36.86 -6.81
N GLY A 270 -11.37 -36.25 -6.02
CA GLY A 270 -11.06 -35.71 -4.69
C GLY A 270 -10.03 -34.58 -4.68
N ARG A 271 -9.40 -34.36 -3.51
CA ARG A 271 -8.42 -33.26 -3.29
C ARG A 271 -7.20 -33.30 -4.21
N MET A 272 -6.91 -34.47 -4.79
CA MET A 272 -5.75 -34.64 -5.65
C MET A 272 -5.93 -33.94 -7.00
N ARG A 273 -7.17 -33.88 -7.52
CA ARG A 273 -7.56 -33.09 -8.70
C ARG A 273 -7.19 -31.62 -8.54
N LEU A 274 -7.66 -31.01 -7.45
CA LEU A 274 -7.42 -29.60 -7.15
C LEU A 274 -5.93 -29.27 -7.06
N LYS A 275 -5.17 -30.10 -6.33
CA LYS A 275 -3.72 -29.93 -6.18
C LYS A 275 -2.99 -30.05 -7.51
N ILE A 276 -3.30 -31.04 -8.34
CA ILE A 276 -2.65 -31.22 -9.66
C ILE A 276 -2.92 -30.00 -10.55
N CYS A 277 -4.18 -29.57 -10.67
CA CYS A 277 -4.55 -28.38 -11.43
C CYS A 277 -3.84 -27.12 -10.90
N ALA A 278 -3.76 -26.95 -9.58
CA ALA A 278 -3.13 -25.78 -8.97
C ALA A 278 -1.66 -25.62 -9.39
N HIS A 279 -0.82 -26.65 -9.22
CA HIS A 279 0.61 -26.58 -9.55
C HIS A 279 0.84 -26.39 -11.06
N ILE A 280 0.03 -27.03 -11.92
CA ILE A 280 0.13 -26.84 -13.37
C ILE A 280 -0.19 -25.39 -13.72
N LEU A 281 -1.33 -24.88 -13.27
CA LEU A 281 -1.75 -23.52 -13.58
C LEU A 281 -0.79 -22.46 -13.02
N GLN A 282 -0.19 -22.71 -11.85
CA GLN A 282 0.85 -21.86 -11.28
C GLN A 282 2.10 -21.84 -12.17
N THR A 283 2.54 -23.01 -12.63
CA THR A 283 3.64 -23.13 -13.59
C THR A 283 3.32 -22.38 -14.89
N LEU A 284 2.10 -22.53 -15.44
CA LEU A 284 1.68 -21.82 -16.65
C LEU A 284 1.66 -20.30 -16.45
N GLN A 285 1.24 -19.82 -15.28
CA GLN A 285 1.26 -18.41 -14.92
C GLN A 285 2.70 -17.87 -14.88
N HIS A 286 3.64 -18.62 -14.31
CA HIS A 286 5.06 -18.25 -14.34
C HIS A 286 5.63 -18.23 -15.77
N LEU A 287 5.23 -19.16 -16.64
CA LEU A 287 5.61 -19.14 -18.06
C LEU A 287 5.09 -17.89 -18.77
N CYS A 288 3.91 -17.38 -18.40
CA CYS A 288 3.35 -16.15 -18.98
C CYS A 288 4.19 -14.91 -18.67
N ASN A 289 5.09 -14.94 -17.67
CA ASN A 289 5.99 -13.83 -17.36
C ASN A 289 7.13 -13.67 -18.38
N ILE A 290 7.35 -14.65 -19.27
CA ILE A 290 8.35 -14.55 -20.33
C ILE A 290 7.70 -14.57 -21.72
N LYS A 291 8.25 -13.80 -22.67
CA LYS A 291 7.73 -13.69 -24.05
C LYS A 291 7.67 -15.04 -24.77
N ALA A 292 8.68 -15.89 -24.57
CA ALA A 292 8.73 -17.23 -25.17
C ALA A 292 7.64 -18.16 -24.59
N GLY A 293 7.37 -18.07 -23.29
CA GLY A 293 6.33 -18.84 -22.61
C GLY A 293 4.92 -18.45 -23.06
N ARG A 294 4.64 -17.14 -23.17
CA ARG A 294 3.40 -16.64 -23.78
C ARG A 294 3.20 -17.23 -25.18
N ARG A 295 4.19 -17.07 -26.08
CA ARG A 295 4.13 -17.62 -27.45
C ARG A 295 3.86 -19.12 -27.49
N ALA A 296 4.47 -19.90 -26.59
CA ALA A 296 4.25 -21.35 -26.50
C ALA A 296 2.82 -21.70 -26.04
N LEU A 297 2.19 -20.85 -25.23
CA LEU A 297 0.82 -21.02 -24.75
C LEU A 297 -0.24 -20.45 -25.72
N CYS A 298 0.11 -19.47 -26.56
CA CYS A 298 -0.78 -18.85 -27.55
C CYS A 298 -1.24 -19.77 -28.70
N THR A 299 -0.95 -21.07 -28.69
CA THR A 299 -1.41 -21.95 -29.76
C THR A 299 -2.92 -22.18 -29.63
N LYS A 300 -3.62 -22.27 -30.77
CA LYS A 300 -5.08 -22.50 -30.80
C LYS A 300 -5.50 -23.70 -29.94
N LYS A 301 -4.70 -24.78 -29.98
CA LYS A 301 -4.94 -25.99 -29.19
C LYS A 301 -4.84 -25.74 -27.68
N HIS A 302 -3.81 -25.03 -27.22
CA HIS A 302 -3.59 -24.76 -25.80
C HIS A 302 -4.66 -23.82 -25.23
N VAL A 303 -5.01 -22.75 -25.95
CA VAL A 303 -6.08 -21.83 -25.54
C VAL A 303 -7.43 -22.57 -25.48
N GLN A 304 -7.72 -23.46 -26.43
CA GLN A 304 -8.93 -24.29 -26.39
C GLN A 304 -8.99 -25.23 -25.20
N THR A 305 -7.87 -25.84 -24.79
CA THR A 305 -7.80 -26.68 -23.57
C THR A 305 -8.10 -25.86 -22.32
N LEU A 306 -7.52 -24.67 -22.19
CA LEU A 306 -7.77 -23.78 -21.05
C LEU A 306 -9.22 -23.27 -21.04
N HIS A 307 -9.75 -22.89 -22.20
CA HIS A 307 -11.15 -22.46 -22.36
C HIS A 307 -12.14 -23.59 -22.04
N ARG A 308 -11.83 -24.84 -22.42
CA ARG A 308 -12.64 -26.02 -22.05
C ARG A 308 -12.72 -26.17 -20.54
N PHE A 309 -11.59 -25.99 -19.83
CA PHE A 309 -11.62 -25.97 -18.36
C PHE A 309 -12.56 -24.87 -17.87
N CYS A 310 -12.44 -23.63 -18.33
CA CYS A 310 -13.36 -22.54 -17.95
C CYS A 310 -14.84 -22.90 -18.15
N SER A 311 -15.18 -23.52 -19.29
CA SER A 311 -16.56 -23.87 -19.66
C SER A 311 -17.12 -25.06 -18.84
N GLN A 312 -16.26 -25.98 -18.41
CA GLN A 312 -16.65 -27.22 -17.71
C GLN A 312 -16.29 -27.21 -16.22
N CYS A 313 -15.71 -26.13 -15.72
CA CYS A 313 -15.23 -26.03 -14.35
C CYS A 313 -16.43 -26.15 -13.38
N PRO A 314 -16.39 -27.06 -12.38
CA PRO A 314 -17.51 -27.28 -11.47
C PRO A 314 -17.85 -26.02 -10.69
N ASP A 315 -19.12 -25.85 -10.36
CA ASP A 315 -19.59 -24.72 -9.56
C ASP A 315 -19.43 -25.00 -8.05
N GLU A 316 -18.21 -25.33 -7.65
CA GLU A 316 -17.82 -25.62 -6.27
C GLU A 316 -16.78 -24.58 -5.79
N PRO A 317 -16.85 -24.05 -4.54
CA PRO A 317 -15.94 -23.03 -4.03
C PRO A 317 -14.45 -23.34 -4.17
N GLU A 318 -14.08 -24.60 -4.05
CA GLU A 318 -12.70 -25.08 -4.15
C GLU A 318 -12.08 -24.84 -5.54
N PHE A 319 -12.92 -24.66 -6.58
CA PHE A 319 -12.48 -24.44 -7.96
C PHE A 319 -12.34 -22.98 -8.35
N ASP A 320 -12.83 -22.02 -7.57
CA ASP A 320 -12.81 -20.61 -7.97
C ASP A 320 -11.39 -20.05 -8.09
N GLY A 321 -10.51 -20.42 -7.15
CA GLY A 321 -9.10 -20.06 -7.23
C GLY A 321 -8.41 -20.67 -8.47
N LEU A 322 -8.84 -21.86 -8.90
CA LEU A 322 -8.36 -22.47 -10.15
C LEU A 322 -8.91 -21.72 -11.35
N LEU A 323 -10.21 -21.42 -11.39
CA LEU A 323 -10.84 -20.69 -12.48
C LEU A 323 -10.20 -19.32 -12.67
N ALA A 324 -10.04 -18.54 -11.60
CA ALA A 324 -9.39 -17.23 -11.65
C ALA A 324 -7.97 -17.33 -12.20
N ARG A 325 -7.21 -18.36 -11.82
CA ARG A 325 -5.86 -18.61 -12.34
C ARG A 325 -5.89 -18.99 -13.82
N VAL A 326 -6.82 -19.83 -14.28
CA VAL A 326 -6.97 -20.16 -15.71
C VAL A 326 -7.33 -18.92 -16.51
N CYS A 327 -8.31 -18.14 -16.07
CA CYS A 327 -8.70 -16.89 -16.70
C CYS A 327 -7.50 -15.94 -16.81
N SER A 328 -6.73 -15.79 -15.73
CA SER A 328 -5.50 -14.98 -15.75
C SER A 328 -4.46 -15.49 -16.75
N VAL A 329 -4.24 -16.82 -16.84
CA VAL A 329 -3.31 -17.41 -17.82
C VAL A 329 -3.78 -17.13 -19.25
N ILE A 330 -5.07 -17.32 -19.53
CA ILE A 330 -5.64 -17.02 -20.86
C ILE A 330 -5.44 -15.54 -21.19
N THR A 331 -5.84 -14.64 -20.30
CA THR A 331 -5.73 -13.18 -20.48
C THR A 331 -4.29 -12.75 -20.74
N LEU A 332 -3.31 -13.32 -20.01
CA LEU A 332 -1.88 -13.03 -20.22
C LEU A 332 -1.32 -13.60 -21.54
N CYS A 333 -1.96 -14.63 -22.10
CA CYS A 333 -1.55 -15.23 -23.38
C CYS A 333 -2.18 -14.54 -24.59
N LEU A 334 -3.32 -13.86 -24.44
CA LEU A 334 -3.96 -13.17 -25.56
C LEU A 334 -3.12 -11.95 -26.00
N LYS A 335 -3.29 -11.51 -27.26
CA LYS A 335 -2.52 -10.39 -27.81
C LYS A 335 -2.69 -9.15 -26.91
N HIS A 336 -1.58 -8.52 -26.55
CA HIS A 336 -1.56 -7.31 -25.74
C HIS A 336 -2.45 -6.22 -26.38
N GLN A 337 -3.55 -5.85 -25.71
CA GLN A 337 -4.41 -4.74 -26.13
C GLN A 337 -3.99 -3.47 -25.41
N ALA A 338 -3.76 -2.39 -26.16
CA ALA A 338 -3.64 -1.06 -25.58
C ALA A 338 -5.04 -0.55 -25.22
N LEU A 339 -5.13 0.35 -24.23
CA LEU A 339 -6.39 1.05 -23.96
C LEU A 339 -6.82 1.85 -25.21
N PRO A 340 -8.13 1.92 -25.53
CA PRO A 340 -8.65 2.66 -26.70
C PRO A 340 -8.69 4.18 -26.46
N VAL A 341 -7.60 4.74 -25.92
CA VAL A 341 -7.38 6.17 -25.66
C VAL A 341 -5.94 6.52 -26.01
N ALA A 342 -5.68 7.81 -26.26
CA ALA A 342 -4.31 8.28 -26.44
C ALA A 342 -3.49 8.09 -25.14
N VAL A 343 -2.18 7.83 -25.31
CA VAL A 343 -1.24 7.69 -24.17
C VAL A 343 -1.19 8.98 -23.34
N THR A 344 -1.30 10.13 -24.01
CA THR A 344 -1.36 11.44 -23.36
C THR A 344 -2.78 11.73 -22.88
N SER A 345 -2.91 12.22 -21.65
CA SER A 345 -4.18 12.71 -21.08
C SER A 345 -4.64 14.01 -21.78
N PRO A 346 -5.95 14.23 -21.96
CA PRO A 346 -6.46 15.50 -22.45
C PRO A 346 -6.30 16.62 -21.40
N ALA A 347 -6.17 16.27 -20.12
CA ALA A 347 -5.84 17.20 -19.06
C ALA A 347 -4.31 17.31 -18.93
N SER A 348 -3.73 18.34 -19.54
CA SER A 348 -2.31 18.66 -19.44
C SER A 348 -2.11 20.08 -18.93
N PHE A 349 -1.15 20.28 -18.03
CA PHE A 349 -0.83 21.58 -17.45
C PHE A 349 0.64 21.92 -17.69
N ASN A 350 0.89 23.03 -18.37
CA ASN A 350 2.25 23.41 -18.74
C ASN A 350 2.98 24.08 -17.58
N LEU A 351 3.95 23.38 -16.98
CA LEU A 351 4.80 23.91 -15.91
C LEU A 351 5.92 24.85 -16.42
N ASN A 352 6.23 24.85 -17.71
CA ASN A 352 7.38 25.60 -18.25
C ASN A 352 7.30 27.12 -18.02
N PRO A 353 6.17 27.82 -18.23
CA PRO A 353 6.07 29.24 -17.94
C PRO A 353 6.35 29.55 -16.46
N ILE A 354 5.98 28.65 -15.55
CA ILE A 354 6.19 28.77 -14.11
C ILE A 354 7.67 28.57 -13.77
N LEU A 355 8.35 27.64 -14.46
CA LEU A 355 9.77 27.33 -14.25
C LEU A 355 10.73 28.27 -15.00
N LYS A 356 10.28 29.01 -16.03
CA LYS A 356 11.11 29.93 -16.83
C LYS A 356 11.64 31.16 -16.07
N GLY A 357 11.26 31.34 -14.80
CA GLY A 357 11.84 32.32 -13.87
C GLY A 357 12.77 31.71 -12.81
N THR A 358 13.02 30.40 -12.85
CA THR A 358 13.84 29.68 -11.85
C THR A 358 15.08 29.09 -12.52
N ASN A 359 16.28 29.52 -12.11
CA ASN A 359 17.57 29.03 -12.62
C ASN A 359 17.92 27.59 -12.17
N ALA A 360 16.94 26.70 -12.06
CA ALA A 360 17.15 25.36 -11.53
C ALA A 360 16.60 24.28 -12.47
N SER A 361 17.48 23.42 -12.98
CA SER A 361 17.08 22.09 -13.44
C SER A 361 16.81 21.24 -12.20
N TRP A 362 15.55 20.85 -12.01
CA TRP A 362 15.16 20.01 -10.89
C TRP A 362 15.15 18.53 -11.35
N PRO A 363 15.81 17.62 -10.62
CA PRO A 363 15.76 16.21 -10.97
C PRO A 363 14.34 15.68 -10.71
N CYS A 364 13.68 15.21 -11.77
CA CYS A 364 12.55 14.28 -11.65
C CYS A 364 13.06 13.03 -10.95
N HIS A 365 12.83 12.90 -9.64
CA HIS A 365 12.82 11.59 -9.03
C HIS A 365 11.55 10.88 -9.51
N GLU A 366 11.71 9.88 -10.36
CA GLU A 366 10.66 8.90 -10.60
C GLU A 366 10.45 8.15 -9.28
N ASP A 367 9.43 8.54 -8.52
CA ASP A 367 9.00 7.82 -7.33
C ASP A 367 8.45 6.45 -7.82
N GLU A 368 9.32 5.44 -7.90
CA GLU A 368 8.92 4.06 -8.17
C GLU A 368 8.16 3.49 -6.95
N GLU A 369 6.94 3.01 -7.23
CA GLU A 369 6.03 2.24 -6.37
C GLU A 369 5.40 2.95 -5.14
N ASP A 370 4.57 3.96 -5.40
CA ASP A 370 3.66 4.59 -4.42
C ASP A 370 2.35 3.81 -4.11
N ALA A 371 2.33 2.47 -4.29
CA ALA A 371 1.19 1.65 -3.86
C ALA A 371 1.10 1.48 -2.32
N ALA A 372 2.08 2.02 -1.58
CA ALA A 372 2.16 1.93 -0.15
C ALA A 372 1.20 2.91 0.56
N ASN A 373 -0.08 2.56 0.63
CA ASN A 373 -0.80 2.58 1.92
C ASN A 373 -1.04 1.11 2.38
N SER A 374 -0.08 0.25 2.07
CA SER A 374 -0.03 -1.15 2.42
C SER A 374 1.06 -1.39 3.46
N ASP A 375 0.65 -1.63 4.71
CA ASP A 375 1.47 -2.42 5.62
C ASP A 375 1.58 -3.82 5.02
N SER A 376 2.62 -4.05 4.22
CA SER A 376 3.09 -5.38 3.87
C SER A 376 4.56 -5.46 4.26
N LYS A 377 4.83 -5.91 5.48
CA LYS A 377 6.12 -6.49 5.83
C LYS A 377 5.89 -7.87 6.40
N THR A 378 6.15 -8.87 5.55
CA THR A 378 6.92 -10.07 5.92
C THR A 378 7.79 -10.46 4.72
N VAL A 379 9.09 -10.20 4.89
CA VAL A 379 10.30 -10.81 4.30
C VAL A 379 10.17 -11.54 2.95
N ASN A 380 10.75 -10.95 1.90
CA ASN A 380 11.84 -11.57 1.12
C ASN A 380 12.56 -10.50 0.30
N SER A 381 13.88 -10.50 0.43
CA SER A 381 14.83 -9.64 -0.26
C SER A 381 15.10 -10.18 -1.66
N ASP A 382 14.77 -9.43 -2.70
CA ASP A 382 15.33 -9.65 -4.04
C ASP A 382 15.93 -8.33 -4.53
N LEU A 383 17.27 -8.36 -4.64
CA LEU A 383 18.11 -7.34 -5.26
C LEU A 383 18.07 -7.58 -6.77
N ASP A 384 17.53 -6.65 -7.54
CA ASP A 384 17.65 -6.64 -9.00
C ASP A 384 18.55 -5.46 -9.41
N ASP A 385 19.82 -5.79 -9.63
CA ASP A 385 20.77 -5.02 -10.44
C ASP A 385 20.75 -5.64 -11.84
N ASP A 386 20.53 -4.85 -12.89
CA ASP A 386 20.84 -5.24 -14.27
C ASP A 386 20.84 -4.00 -15.19
N GLY A 387 22.04 -3.62 -15.63
CA GLY A 387 22.29 -2.67 -16.71
C GLY A 387 21.90 -3.22 -18.10
N PRO A 388 21.99 -2.41 -19.17
CA PRO A 388 21.42 -2.74 -20.46
C PRO A 388 22.44 -3.42 -21.37
N ASP A 389 22.26 -4.71 -21.68
CA ASP A 389 22.98 -5.35 -22.78
C ASP A 389 22.16 -5.28 -24.09
N THR A 390 22.78 -4.60 -25.06
CA THR A 390 22.42 -4.52 -26.47
C THR A 390 22.87 -5.77 -27.22
N ASP A 391 21.96 -6.37 -27.99
CA ASP A 391 22.24 -7.44 -28.95
C ASP A 391 23.14 -6.95 -30.09
N LEU A 392 24.25 -7.66 -30.36
CA LEU A 392 24.91 -7.70 -31.67
C LEU A 392 25.24 -9.15 -32.04
N ASP A 393 24.64 -9.61 -33.14
CA ASP A 393 24.96 -10.84 -33.85
C ASP A 393 26.40 -10.82 -34.37
N GLY A 394 27.11 -11.94 -34.28
CA GLY A 394 28.44 -12.10 -34.87
C GLY A 394 29.08 -13.44 -34.57
N MET A 395 29.53 -14.11 -35.62
CA MET A 395 29.99 -15.49 -35.71
C MET A 395 31.45 -15.67 -35.23
N GLU A 396 31.82 -16.92 -34.95
CA GLU A 396 33.18 -17.50 -34.96
C GLU A 396 33.99 -17.63 -33.65
N GLU A 397 34.91 -18.59 -33.75
CA GLU A 397 35.53 -19.46 -32.74
C GLU A 397 36.54 -18.77 -31.81
N PHE A 398 36.66 -19.29 -30.59
CA PHE A 398 37.86 -19.10 -29.76
C PHE A 398 38.34 -20.45 -29.21
N PRO A 399 39.63 -20.81 -29.39
CA PRO A 399 40.31 -21.79 -28.57
C PRO A 399 41.06 -21.12 -27.41
N ASP A 400 41.40 -21.97 -26.43
CA ASP A 400 42.03 -21.75 -25.12
C ASP A 400 43.24 -20.81 -25.07
N THR A 401 43.41 -20.07 -23.95
CA THR A 401 44.62 -20.10 -23.08
C THR A 401 44.55 -19.12 -21.88
N ASP A 402 44.53 -19.71 -20.66
CA ASP A 402 45.49 -19.57 -19.55
C ASP A 402 46.02 -18.21 -18.99
N PHE A 403 45.84 -18.08 -17.65
CA PHE A 403 46.70 -17.44 -16.60
C PHE A 403 46.95 -15.90 -16.74
N ASP A 404 47.11 -15.06 -15.72
CA ASP A 404 47.37 -15.16 -14.28
C ASP A 404 47.09 -13.77 -13.66
N GLU A 405 46.71 -13.73 -12.38
CA GLU A 405 46.86 -12.57 -11.49
C GLU A 405 48.35 -12.40 -11.12
N PRO A 406 48.87 -11.19 -10.83
CA PRO A 406 48.85 -10.79 -9.42
C PRO A 406 48.86 -9.28 -9.10
N GLU A 407 48.60 -9.03 -7.82
CA GLU A 407 48.72 -7.82 -7.00
C GLU A 407 50.01 -6.98 -7.20
N ILE A 408 49.98 -5.69 -6.82
CA ILE A 408 50.99 -5.01 -5.97
C ILE A 408 50.49 -3.63 -5.49
N LYS A 409 51.01 -3.25 -4.31
CA LYS A 409 50.66 -2.22 -3.33
C LYS A 409 51.19 -0.79 -3.59
N ASN A 410 50.52 0.16 -2.93
CA ASN A 410 50.99 1.31 -2.12
C ASN A 410 52.03 2.36 -2.60
N GLU A 411 51.72 3.59 -2.15
CA GLU A 411 52.60 4.67 -1.63
C GLU A 411 52.93 5.92 -2.50
N THR A 412 52.25 7.02 -2.14
CA THR A 412 52.75 8.38 -1.79
C THR A 412 53.95 9.00 -2.52
N ASN A 413 53.78 10.20 -3.11
CA ASN A 413 54.34 11.47 -2.61
C ASN A 413 54.12 12.67 -3.54
N GLU A 414 54.23 13.85 -2.91
CA GLU A 414 53.88 15.21 -3.30
C GLU A 414 54.81 15.91 -4.34
N ASP A 415 54.24 16.99 -4.90
CA ASP A 415 54.84 18.26 -5.35
C ASP A 415 55.84 18.36 -6.51
N SER A 416 55.44 19.03 -7.61
CA SER A 416 55.79 20.44 -7.87
C SER A 416 55.45 20.92 -9.30
N ASN A 417 54.78 22.08 -9.36
CA ASN A 417 54.78 23.15 -10.38
C ASN A 417 54.99 22.83 -11.89
N ILE A 418 54.03 23.25 -12.73
CA ILE A 418 54.20 24.39 -13.67
C ILE A 418 52.84 24.78 -14.28
N ASP A 419 52.62 26.09 -14.21
CA ASP A 419 51.49 26.90 -14.61
C ASP A 419 51.27 26.96 -16.14
N LYS A 420 50.01 26.79 -16.58
CA LYS A 420 49.48 27.35 -17.83
C LYS A 420 48.01 27.73 -17.62
N GLY A 421 47.80 28.97 -17.20
CA GLY A 421 46.49 29.59 -17.08
C GLY A 421 45.74 29.70 -18.41
N PHE A 422 44.46 29.32 -18.38
CA PHE A 422 43.42 29.99 -19.14
C PHE A 422 42.28 30.33 -18.19
N THR A 423 41.90 31.60 -18.25
CA THR A 423 41.02 32.35 -17.37
C THR A 423 39.60 31.79 -17.26
N LYS A 424 39.17 31.42 -16.04
CA LYS A 424 37.76 31.38 -15.62
C LYS A 424 37.52 32.44 -14.54
N SER A 425 37.21 33.66 -14.96
CA SER A 425 36.47 34.61 -14.12
C SER A 425 35.00 34.18 -14.12
N GLY A 426 34.61 33.35 -13.16
CA GLY A 426 33.24 32.84 -13.04
C GLY A 426 32.83 32.22 -11.71
N ASP A 427 33.73 32.11 -10.73
CA ASP A 427 33.47 31.35 -9.49
C ASP A 427 33.31 32.21 -8.22
N SER A 428 32.79 33.44 -8.31
CA SER A 428 32.47 34.25 -7.11
C SER A 428 30.99 34.63 -6.94
N LEU A 429 30.09 34.04 -7.72
CA LEU A 429 28.63 34.21 -7.54
C LEU A 429 27.86 32.89 -7.41
N GLN A 430 28.57 31.77 -7.32
CA GLN A 430 27.99 30.44 -7.17
C GLN A 430 28.07 29.91 -5.72
N SER A 431 28.63 30.69 -4.80
CA SER A 431 28.71 30.38 -3.36
C SER A 431 27.60 31.04 -2.52
N SER A 432 26.96 32.10 -3.02
CA SER A 432 25.91 32.84 -2.30
C SER A 432 24.47 32.39 -2.57
N LEU A 433 24.26 31.41 -3.44
CA LEU A 433 22.93 30.84 -3.74
C LEU A 433 22.79 29.36 -3.35
N TRP A 434 23.77 28.82 -2.63
CA TRP A 434 23.78 27.43 -2.19
C TRP A 434 23.98 27.39 -0.68
N ILE A 435 23.01 27.97 0.03
CA ILE A 435 22.89 27.81 1.47
C ILE A 435 22.39 26.40 1.76
N ASN A 436 23.03 25.74 2.72
CA ASN A 436 22.64 24.45 3.27
C ASN A 436 21.11 24.42 3.58
N PRO A 437 20.27 23.57 2.95
CA PRO A 437 18.87 23.92 2.67
C PRO A 437 17.85 23.64 3.80
N SER A 438 18.30 23.27 5.00
CA SER A 438 17.41 22.68 6.02
C SER A 438 16.63 23.70 6.86
N GLU A 439 16.90 25.00 6.75
CA GLU A 439 16.16 26.00 7.52
C GLU A 439 15.87 27.25 6.68
N ARG A 440 14.58 27.58 6.50
CA ARG A 440 14.18 28.93 6.08
C ARG A 440 14.84 29.95 7.01
N ASP A 441 15.33 31.04 6.45
CA ASP A 441 15.89 32.09 7.28
C ASP A 441 14.83 32.67 8.22
N ILE A 442 15.28 33.12 9.39
CA ILE A 442 14.39 33.73 10.38
C ILE A 442 13.74 34.98 9.80
N GLU A 443 14.42 35.79 8.98
CA GLU A 443 13.81 36.96 8.35
C GLU A 443 12.67 36.59 7.39
N ASP A 444 12.80 35.46 6.68
CA ASP A 444 11.71 34.94 5.86
C ASP A 444 10.54 34.44 6.71
N LEU A 445 10.82 33.77 7.83
CA LEU A 445 9.77 33.32 8.74
C LEU A 445 9.03 34.50 9.37
N LYS A 446 9.69 35.61 9.70
CA LYS A 446 9.03 36.79 10.29
C LYS A 446 7.83 37.25 9.48
N LYS A 447 7.88 37.12 8.16
CA LYS A 447 6.80 37.49 7.22
C LYS A 447 5.48 36.77 7.49
N TYR A 448 5.51 35.58 8.11
CA TYR A 448 4.31 34.80 8.45
C TYR A 448 3.50 35.39 9.61
N PHE A 449 3.99 36.42 10.31
CA PHE A 449 3.26 37.08 11.41
C PHE A 449 1.85 37.55 11.01
N ILE A 450 1.63 37.84 9.72
CA ILE A 450 0.33 38.28 9.17
C ILE A 450 -0.78 37.24 9.34
N TYR A 451 -0.42 35.96 9.46
CA TYR A 451 -1.34 34.85 9.69
C TYR A 451 -1.61 34.61 11.18
N PHE A 452 -1.02 35.41 12.07
CA PHE A 452 -1.12 35.31 13.52
C PHE A 452 -1.48 36.65 14.18
N LYS A 453 -2.29 37.48 13.48
CA LYS A 453 -2.68 38.83 13.95
C LYS A 453 -3.45 38.80 15.27
N GLU A 454 -4.08 37.68 15.60
CA GLU A 454 -4.75 37.46 16.87
C GLU A 454 -3.80 37.54 18.08
N PHE A 455 -2.49 37.32 17.89
CA PHE A 455 -1.48 37.54 18.93
C PHE A 455 -0.94 39.00 18.95
N GLY A 456 -1.50 39.88 18.13
CA GLY A 456 -1.10 41.28 17.98
C GLY A 456 0.01 41.51 16.95
N SER A 457 0.60 42.71 16.96
CA SER A 457 1.69 43.06 16.03
C SER A 457 2.95 42.22 16.26
N TYR A 458 3.77 42.07 15.23
CA TYR A 458 5.05 41.33 15.33
C TYR A 458 5.89 41.78 16.55
N ASN A 459 6.01 43.09 16.79
CA ASN A 459 6.74 43.62 17.94
C ASN A 459 6.12 43.21 19.29
N LYS A 460 4.79 43.15 19.38
CA LYS A 460 4.10 42.65 20.58
C LYS A 460 4.39 41.16 20.77
N GLN A 461 4.34 40.39 19.69
CA GLN A 461 4.61 38.96 19.73
C GLN A 461 6.04 38.66 20.23
N ILE A 462 7.06 39.33 19.66
CA ILE A 462 8.45 39.14 20.11
C ILE A 462 8.67 39.57 21.56
N LYS A 463 8.02 40.66 22.01
CA LYS A 463 8.08 41.06 23.43
C LYS A 463 7.52 39.96 24.35
N LEU A 464 6.41 39.33 23.96
CA LEU A 464 5.82 38.23 24.71
C LEU A 464 6.76 37.02 24.77
N VAL A 465 7.40 36.66 23.66
CA VAL A 465 8.41 35.58 23.63
C VAL A 465 9.55 35.88 24.61
N LYS A 466 10.13 37.08 24.57
CA LYS A 466 11.21 37.49 25.50
C LYS A 466 10.76 37.42 26.97
N SER A 467 9.54 37.85 27.27
CA SER A 467 9.00 37.77 28.64
C SER A 467 8.85 36.33 29.14
N ARG A 468 8.49 35.38 28.26
CA ARG A 468 8.40 33.94 28.59
C ARG A 468 9.79 33.33 28.79
N SER A 469 10.75 33.70 27.94
CA SER A 469 12.13 33.20 28.01
C SER A 469 12.89 33.66 29.26
N ASN A 470 12.58 34.84 29.81
CA ASN A 470 13.19 35.32 31.07
C ASN A 470 12.76 34.53 32.33
N SER A 471 11.78 33.61 32.22
CA SER A 471 11.35 32.74 33.33
C SER A 471 12.02 31.36 33.33
N ARG A 472 12.85 31.04 32.33
CA ARG A 472 13.67 29.81 32.26
C ARG A 472 15.01 30.13 31.58
N GLY A 473 16.08 30.19 32.39
CA GLY A 473 17.51 30.19 32.02
C GLY A 473 17.88 30.54 30.57
N SER A 474 18.39 31.76 30.38
CA SER A 474 18.79 32.37 29.11
C SER A 474 19.88 31.59 28.35
N ILE A 475 19.61 31.29 27.07
CA ILE A 475 20.62 31.09 25.99
C ILE A 475 20.56 32.29 25.00
N LEU A 476 19.78 33.33 25.29
CA LEU A 476 19.45 34.39 24.33
C LEU A 476 20.40 35.61 24.39
N GLU A 477 21.34 35.67 25.34
CA GLU A 477 22.23 36.84 25.48
C GLU A 477 23.49 36.79 24.61
N ASP A 478 23.94 35.62 24.15
CA ASP A 478 25.21 35.50 23.42
C ASP A 478 25.12 35.71 21.90
N PHE A 479 23.91 35.66 21.31
CA PHE A 479 23.76 35.70 19.84
C PHE A 479 23.36 37.07 19.27
N LEU A 480 22.89 38.01 20.11
CA LEU A 480 22.42 39.33 19.66
C LEU A 480 23.43 40.47 19.88
N THR A 481 24.53 40.21 20.60
CA THR A 481 25.57 41.21 20.94
C THR A 481 26.80 41.18 20.02
N SER A 482 26.90 40.23 19.07
CA SER A 482 28.07 40.10 18.18
C SER A 482 28.00 40.88 16.86
N GLN A 483 26.96 41.69 16.61
CA GLN A 483 26.86 42.54 15.40
C GLN A 483 26.90 44.04 15.67
N ALA A 484 27.67 44.48 16.65
CA ALA A 484 27.95 45.89 16.89
C ALA A 484 29.44 46.23 16.74
N SER A 485 30.05 45.86 15.61
CA SER A 485 31.32 46.47 15.14
C SER A 485 31.69 46.04 13.70
N GLY A 486 31.79 47.01 12.77
CA GLY A 486 32.66 46.88 11.59
C GLY A 486 32.05 46.78 10.18
N ASN A 487 31.47 47.88 9.69
CA ASN A 487 31.58 48.47 8.34
C ASN A 487 31.59 47.66 6.99
N ARG A 488 30.65 48.11 6.13
CA ARG A 488 30.70 48.41 4.66
C ARG A 488 30.29 47.35 3.61
N ASN A 489 29.14 47.67 2.99
CA ASN A 489 28.74 47.59 1.58
C ASN A 489 29.05 46.33 0.77
N MET A 490 28.01 45.56 0.48
CA MET A 490 27.72 44.99 -0.86
C MET A 490 26.21 44.80 -1.00
N SER A 491 25.62 45.48 -1.99
CA SER A 491 24.20 45.38 -2.37
C SER A 491 23.97 44.09 -3.15
N SER A 492 23.21 43.13 -2.60
CA SER A 492 22.70 41.98 -3.35
C SER A 492 21.21 42.17 -3.66
N THR A 493 20.96 42.57 -4.89
CA THR A 493 19.65 42.56 -5.53
C THR A 493 19.28 41.12 -5.86
N LEU A 494 18.33 40.54 -5.14
CA LEU A 494 17.41 39.45 -5.54
C LEU A 494 16.51 39.13 -4.34
N SER A 495 15.61 40.06 -4.01
CA SER A 495 14.51 39.80 -3.08
C SER A 495 13.27 39.44 -3.88
N LEU A 496 12.86 38.17 -3.85
CA LEU A 496 11.48 37.82 -4.18
C LEU A 496 10.65 38.24 -2.97
N SER A 497 10.10 39.45 -3.03
CA SER A 497 9.24 39.96 -1.98
C SER A 497 7.97 39.12 -1.90
N LEU A 498 7.49 38.85 -0.69
CA LEU A 498 6.20 38.19 -0.44
C LEU A 498 5.03 38.96 -1.09
N THR A 499 5.24 40.26 -1.36
CA THR A 499 4.32 41.14 -2.09
C THR A 499 4.19 40.83 -3.58
N GLY A 500 5.13 40.12 -4.21
CA GLY A 500 5.01 39.71 -5.62
C GLY A 500 4.08 38.51 -5.86
N VAL A 501 3.87 37.67 -4.83
CA VAL A 501 3.00 36.48 -4.88
C VAL A 501 1.61 36.76 -4.31
N LEU A 502 1.51 37.74 -3.40
CA LEU A 502 0.25 38.32 -2.96
C LEU A 502 -0.14 39.45 -3.92
N GLY A 503 -0.79 39.12 -5.05
CA GLY A 503 -1.27 40.14 -5.98
C GLY A 503 -2.07 41.24 -5.28
N ASN A 504 -1.67 42.50 -5.52
CA ASN A 504 -2.20 43.76 -4.99
C ASN A 504 -3.39 43.60 -4.04
N THR A 505 -3.11 43.59 -2.75
CA THR A 505 -4.08 44.06 -1.75
C THR A 505 -3.76 45.52 -1.49
N ASP A 506 -4.59 46.43 -2.00
CA ASP A 506 -4.47 47.87 -1.76
C ASP A 506 -4.56 48.15 -0.26
N TYR A 507 -3.41 48.33 0.36
CA TYR A 507 -3.22 48.90 1.69
C TYR A 507 -1.88 49.62 1.65
N ASP A 508 -1.84 50.82 1.07
CA ASP A 508 -0.87 51.88 1.37
C ASP A 508 -1.16 53.11 0.50
N ASN A 509 -1.87 54.11 1.05
CA ASN A 509 -1.75 55.51 0.65
C ASN A 509 -2.55 56.43 1.61
N VAL A 510 -1.98 56.75 2.77
CA VAL A 510 -2.29 58.00 3.48
C VAL A 510 -1.02 58.48 4.19
N MET A 511 -0.31 59.47 3.61
CA MET A 511 0.47 60.50 4.31
C MET A 511 1.04 61.51 3.28
N GLY A 512 0.23 62.52 2.95
CA GLY A 512 0.62 63.95 2.84
C GLY A 512 1.44 64.49 1.66
N SER A 513 0.79 65.27 0.78
CA SER A 513 1.22 66.65 0.46
C SER A 513 0.10 67.52 -0.17
N THR A 514 -0.29 68.54 0.59
CA THR A 514 -0.70 69.93 0.24
C THR A 514 -1.27 70.28 -1.15
N GLN A 515 -2.57 70.66 -1.22
CA GLN A 515 -3.12 72.04 -1.46
C GLN A 515 -4.63 72.01 -1.80
N SER A 516 -5.39 72.94 -1.23
CA SER A 516 -6.86 73.16 -1.21
C SER A 516 -7.40 74.00 -2.41
N PRO A 517 -8.71 74.40 -2.54
CA PRO A 517 -9.94 74.14 -1.75
C PRO A 517 -11.25 73.85 -2.57
N PHE A 518 -12.37 73.66 -1.85
CA PHE A 518 -13.82 73.62 -2.22
C PHE A 518 -14.41 72.22 -2.55
N MET A 519 -15.52 71.75 -1.98
CA MET A 519 -16.45 72.29 -0.98
C MET A 519 -17.20 71.14 -0.24
N GLN A 520 -17.49 71.39 1.04
CA GLN A 520 -18.18 70.62 2.08
C GLN A 520 -19.49 69.88 1.72
N GLY A 521 -19.71 68.75 2.41
CA GLY A 521 -21.05 68.26 2.78
C GLY A 521 -21.12 66.83 3.34
N TYR A 522 -21.20 66.72 4.68
CA TYR A 522 -21.90 65.68 5.47
C TYR A 522 -21.17 64.44 6.09
N HIS A 523 -21.08 64.55 7.42
CA HIS A 523 -21.10 63.59 8.55
C HIS A 523 -20.21 62.33 8.62
N LYS A 524 -19.28 62.42 9.60
CA LYS A 524 -18.66 61.32 10.35
C LYS A 524 -19.69 60.39 10.98
N ILE A 525 -19.53 59.09 10.76
CA ILE A 525 -19.93 58.04 11.72
C ILE A 525 -18.65 57.44 12.29
N HIS A 526 -18.59 57.39 13.62
CA HIS A 526 -17.56 56.74 14.43
C HIS A 526 -17.64 55.22 14.20
N GLU A 527 -16.61 54.59 13.62
CA GLU A 527 -16.45 53.13 13.70
C GLU A 527 -15.61 52.78 14.94
N SER A 528 -16.28 52.22 15.93
CA SER A 528 -15.69 51.60 17.11
C SER A 528 -15.04 50.26 16.77
N ILE A 529 -13.87 50.01 17.37
CA ILE A 529 -13.10 48.78 17.32
C ILE A 529 -13.90 47.63 17.94
N SER A 530 -14.55 46.80 17.12
CA SER A 530 -14.97 45.42 17.45
C SER A 530 -15.31 44.67 16.15
N THR A 531 -14.45 43.77 15.67
CA THR A 531 -14.78 42.89 14.53
C THR A 531 -14.50 41.44 14.88
N THR A 532 -15.57 40.74 15.27
CA THR A 532 -15.59 39.39 15.86
C THR A 532 -15.65 38.24 14.82
N SER A 533 -15.74 38.55 13.52
CA SER A 533 -15.62 37.58 12.41
C SER A 533 -15.13 38.30 11.15
N CYS A 534 -14.08 37.81 10.49
CA CYS A 534 -13.53 38.44 9.28
C CYS A 534 -13.01 37.41 8.27
N SER A 535 -13.63 37.34 7.10
CA SER A 535 -13.14 36.58 5.94
C SER A 535 -12.53 37.54 4.91
N SER A 536 -11.30 37.27 4.48
CA SER A 536 -10.61 38.03 3.42
C SER A 536 -10.40 37.20 2.15
N LEU A 537 -11.12 36.08 2.00
CA LEU A 537 -11.05 35.22 0.83
C LEU A 537 -11.69 35.94 -0.38
N LYS A 538 -10.91 36.12 -1.46
CA LYS A 538 -11.38 36.85 -2.65
C LYS A 538 -12.56 36.15 -3.31
N ILE A 539 -12.62 34.83 -3.26
CA ILE A 539 -13.73 34.07 -3.84
C ILE A 539 -15.07 34.37 -3.16
N HIS A 540 -15.08 34.82 -1.89
CA HIS A 540 -16.29 35.23 -1.16
C HIS A 540 -16.67 36.69 -1.38
N LYS A 541 -15.85 37.47 -2.09
CA LYS A 541 -16.14 38.88 -2.36
C LYS A 541 -17.44 39.02 -3.15
N ASP A 542 -18.23 40.03 -2.79
CA ASP A 542 -19.49 40.39 -3.44
C ASP A 542 -20.60 39.32 -3.34
N VAL A 543 -20.46 38.33 -2.45
CA VAL A 543 -21.51 37.35 -2.15
C VAL A 543 -22.49 37.93 -1.14
N SER A 544 -23.77 38.00 -1.50
CA SER A 544 -24.83 38.46 -0.59
C SER A 544 -25.01 37.49 0.57
N LYS A 545 -25.09 38.00 1.81
CA LYS A 545 -25.39 37.20 3.02
C LYS A 545 -26.74 36.47 2.98
N TYR A 546 -27.65 36.87 2.09
CA TYR A 546 -28.98 36.26 1.91
C TYR A 546 -29.03 35.23 0.78
N SER A 547 -27.89 34.90 0.16
CA SER A 547 -27.81 33.94 -0.93
C SER A 547 -28.08 32.51 -0.44
N SER A 548 -28.73 31.69 -1.26
CA SER A 548 -28.90 30.27 -0.95
C SER A 548 -27.57 29.51 -1.09
N PHE A 549 -27.42 28.37 -0.43
CA PHE A 549 -26.24 27.50 -0.57
C PHE A 549 -25.97 27.16 -2.04
N ALA A 550 -27.01 26.77 -2.79
CA ALA A 550 -26.93 26.44 -4.20
C ALA A 550 -26.40 27.60 -5.06
N THR A 551 -26.90 28.82 -4.81
CA THR A 551 -26.45 30.02 -5.53
C THR A 551 -24.99 30.33 -5.23
N VAL A 552 -24.58 30.24 -3.96
CA VAL A 552 -23.19 30.48 -3.57
C VAL A 552 -22.27 29.41 -4.14
N TYR A 553 -22.65 28.14 -4.09
CA TYR A 553 -21.91 27.04 -4.70
C TYR A 553 -21.66 27.31 -6.18
N SER A 554 -22.70 27.63 -6.95
CA SER A 554 -22.57 27.93 -8.39
C SER A 554 -21.69 29.15 -8.66
N MET A 555 -21.76 30.19 -7.82
CA MET A 555 -20.83 31.33 -7.88
C MET A 555 -19.38 30.89 -7.61
N MET A 556 -19.13 30.05 -6.60
CA MET A 556 -17.79 29.55 -6.29
C MET A 556 -17.24 28.71 -7.44
N THR A 557 -18.00 27.73 -7.95
CA THR A 557 -17.59 26.86 -9.07
C THR A 557 -17.39 27.64 -10.37
N SER A 558 -18.09 28.77 -10.57
CA SER A 558 -17.85 29.64 -11.74
C SER A 558 -16.56 30.47 -11.63
N ARG A 559 -15.99 30.62 -10.42
CA ARG A 559 -14.80 31.45 -10.14
C ARG A 559 -13.49 30.67 -10.08
N VAL A 560 -13.56 29.34 -9.98
CA VAL A 560 -12.36 28.47 -9.91
C VAL A 560 -11.73 28.23 -11.27
N ARG A 561 -10.45 27.89 -11.26
CA ARG A 561 -9.67 27.60 -12.46
C ARG A 561 -9.32 26.11 -12.50
N SER A 562 -9.84 25.40 -13.49
CA SER A 562 -9.50 24.00 -13.78
C SER A 562 -8.67 23.89 -15.06
N VAL A 563 -8.07 22.72 -15.32
CA VAL A 563 -7.36 22.42 -16.56
C VAL A 563 -8.35 22.19 -17.70
N ILE A 564 -9.37 21.37 -17.45
CA ILE A 564 -10.50 21.19 -18.36
C ILE A 564 -11.64 22.09 -17.85
N PRO A 565 -12.11 23.08 -18.64
CA PRO A 565 -13.21 23.95 -18.23
C PRO A 565 -14.48 23.16 -17.90
N PHE A 566 -15.15 23.56 -16.83
CA PHE A 566 -16.44 22.99 -16.48
C PHE A 566 -17.53 23.51 -17.43
N VAL A 567 -18.47 22.64 -17.79
CA VAL A 567 -19.62 22.99 -18.64
C VAL A 567 -20.92 23.09 -17.84
N LYS A 568 -20.92 22.61 -16.60
CA LYS A 568 -22.06 22.66 -15.69
C LYS A 568 -21.63 22.53 -14.23
N VAL A 569 -22.55 22.84 -13.33
CA VAL A 569 -22.49 22.44 -11.92
C VAL A 569 -23.13 21.06 -11.77
N ALA A 570 -22.53 20.15 -10.99
CA ALA A 570 -23.15 18.87 -10.67
C ALA A 570 -24.26 19.06 -9.63
N TYR A 571 -25.42 18.45 -9.88
CA TYR A 571 -26.60 18.62 -9.02
C TYR A 571 -26.36 18.21 -7.55
N PRO A 572 -25.72 17.07 -7.23
CA PRO A 572 -25.53 16.64 -5.85
C PRO A 572 -24.71 17.64 -5.03
N ASP A 573 -23.71 18.25 -5.64
CA ASP A 573 -22.80 19.18 -4.94
C ASP A 573 -23.49 20.52 -4.64
N MET A 574 -24.35 20.99 -5.55
CA MET A 574 -25.21 22.16 -5.35
C MET A 574 -26.23 21.95 -4.21
N MET A 575 -26.62 20.69 -3.95
CA MET A 575 -27.53 20.30 -2.87
C MET A 575 -26.80 19.96 -1.56
N GLY A 576 -25.47 20.09 -1.51
CA GLY A 576 -24.65 19.86 -0.32
C GLY A 576 -24.14 18.43 -0.13
N GLY A 577 -24.42 17.52 -1.05
CA GLY A 577 -23.72 16.23 -1.19
C GLY A 577 -23.86 15.24 -0.03
N GLN A 578 -24.84 15.40 0.85
CA GLN A 578 -25.05 14.50 1.99
C GLN A 578 -25.53 13.11 1.54
N SER A 579 -25.20 12.08 2.33
CA SER A 579 -25.77 10.73 2.18
C SER A 579 -27.00 10.56 3.06
N TYR A 580 -27.74 9.47 2.88
CA TYR A 580 -28.73 9.07 3.88
C TYR A 580 -28.08 8.74 5.23
N SER A 581 -28.83 9.01 6.31
CA SER A 581 -28.39 8.76 7.68
C SER A 581 -28.46 7.29 8.08
N GLN A 582 -29.29 6.50 7.40
CA GLN A 582 -29.45 5.08 7.68
C GLN A 582 -28.18 4.29 7.30
N PRO A 583 -27.69 3.40 8.18
CA PRO A 583 -26.57 2.53 7.85
C PRO A 583 -26.89 1.57 6.69
N GLU A 584 -26.03 1.55 5.68
CA GLU A 584 -26.17 0.67 4.50
C GLU A 584 -25.22 -0.53 4.59
N PRO A 585 -25.68 -1.77 4.40
CA PRO A 585 -24.86 -2.97 4.60
C PRO A 585 -23.72 -3.06 3.58
N LEU A 586 -22.58 -3.62 4.01
CA LEU A 586 -21.49 -3.99 3.12
C LEU A 586 -21.97 -4.96 2.03
N ASN A 587 -21.39 -4.85 0.83
CA ASN A 587 -21.63 -5.78 -0.24
C ASN A 587 -21.20 -7.20 0.17
N LYS A 588 -22.06 -8.17 -0.11
CA LYS A 588 -21.69 -9.58 -0.09
C LYS A 588 -21.18 -9.94 -1.47
N MET A 589 -19.97 -10.45 -1.56
CA MET A 589 -19.40 -10.86 -2.85
C MET A 589 -20.09 -12.14 -3.30
N GLU A 590 -20.96 -12.03 -4.30
CA GLU A 590 -21.66 -13.18 -4.88
C GLU A 590 -20.68 -14.00 -5.74
N ARG A 591 -20.39 -15.21 -5.28
CA ARG A 591 -19.44 -16.13 -5.91
C ARG A 591 -19.78 -16.39 -7.38
N THR A 592 -21.04 -16.72 -7.65
CA THR A 592 -21.55 -17.04 -8.99
C THR A 592 -21.50 -15.83 -9.93
N ALA A 593 -21.73 -14.62 -9.41
CA ALA A 593 -21.60 -13.39 -10.16
C ALA A 593 -20.16 -13.16 -10.62
N CYS A 594 -19.18 -13.25 -9.70
CA CYS A 594 -17.77 -13.08 -10.08
C CYS A 594 -17.28 -14.15 -11.04
N ARG A 595 -17.75 -15.38 -10.87
CA ARG A 595 -17.50 -16.48 -11.80
C ARG A 595 -17.98 -16.14 -13.21
N THR A 596 -19.22 -15.67 -13.34
CA THR A 596 -19.83 -15.27 -14.63
C THR A 596 -19.08 -14.10 -15.27
N LYS A 597 -18.69 -13.08 -14.48
CA LYS A 597 -17.96 -11.90 -14.98
C LYS A 597 -16.56 -12.26 -15.50
N LEU A 598 -15.83 -13.12 -14.78
CA LEU A 598 -14.53 -13.63 -15.21
C LEU A 598 -14.64 -14.41 -16.53
N LEU A 599 -15.65 -15.27 -16.66
CA LEU A 599 -15.89 -16.04 -17.89
C LEU A 599 -16.24 -15.12 -19.06
N SER A 600 -17.11 -14.13 -18.87
CA SER A 600 -17.47 -13.14 -19.89
C SER A 600 -16.25 -12.31 -20.34
N CYS A 601 -15.37 -11.94 -19.40
CA CYS A 601 -14.12 -11.25 -19.74
C CYS A 601 -13.21 -12.10 -20.65
N VAL A 602 -13.09 -13.39 -20.37
CA VAL A 602 -12.29 -14.31 -21.20
C VAL A 602 -12.94 -14.53 -22.55
N ASP A 603 -14.25 -14.74 -22.61
CA ASP A 603 -14.97 -14.93 -23.87
C ASP A 603 -14.84 -13.71 -24.78
N ARG A 604 -14.99 -12.49 -24.25
CA ARG A 604 -14.76 -11.24 -24.99
C ARG A 604 -13.36 -11.12 -25.55
N ALA A 605 -12.36 -11.54 -24.78
CA ALA A 605 -10.97 -11.50 -25.20
C ALA A 605 -10.66 -12.53 -26.31
N ILE A 606 -11.39 -13.65 -26.37
CA ILE A 606 -11.25 -14.69 -27.40
C ILE A 606 -12.08 -14.34 -28.66
N ASN A 607 -13.29 -13.80 -28.48
CA ASN A 607 -14.29 -13.56 -29.53
C ASN A 607 -14.71 -12.07 -29.61
N PRO A 608 -13.77 -11.12 -29.84
CA PRO A 608 -14.09 -9.68 -29.77
C PRO A 608 -15.14 -9.24 -30.80
N GLU A 609 -15.18 -9.87 -31.97
CA GLU A 609 -16.13 -9.57 -33.06
C GLU A 609 -17.60 -9.88 -32.71
N SER A 610 -17.85 -10.63 -31.62
CA SER A 610 -19.20 -10.98 -31.18
C SER A 610 -19.87 -9.90 -30.31
N TYR A 611 -19.13 -8.84 -29.96
CA TYR A 611 -19.56 -7.80 -29.02
C TYR A 611 -19.71 -6.44 -29.74
N MET A 612 -20.53 -5.56 -29.16
CA MET A 612 -20.63 -4.18 -29.66
C MET A 612 -19.31 -3.43 -29.38
N ASN A 613 -19.08 -2.33 -30.09
CA ASN A 613 -17.93 -1.47 -29.85
C ASN A 613 -18.24 -0.03 -30.29
N GLU A 614 -19.21 0.59 -29.63
CA GLU A 614 -19.65 1.96 -29.95
C GLU A 614 -19.17 2.94 -28.88
N VAL A 615 -18.41 3.96 -29.26
CA VAL A 615 -18.00 5.04 -28.34
C VAL A 615 -19.18 5.98 -28.12
N ILE A 616 -19.65 6.08 -26.87
CA ILE A 616 -20.82 6.89 -26.50
C ILE A 616 -20.42 8.20 -25.80
N TYR A 617 -19.24 8.23 -25.19
CA TYR A 617 -18.66 9.43 -24.60
C TYR A 617 -17.14 9.43 -24.79
N ASP A 618 -16.60 10.54 -25.28
CA ASP A 618 -15.17 10.73 -25.53
C ASP A 618 -14.73 12.13 -25.10
N LEU A 619 -14.09 12.25 -23.95
CA LEU A 619 -13.58 13.51 -23.43
C LEU A 619 -12.47 14.09 -24.32
N ASP A 620 -11.64 13.24 -24.95
CA ASP A 620 -10.55 13.70 -25.82
C ASP A 620 -11.13 14.47 -27.03
N GLN A 621 -12.22 13.94 -27.61
CA GLN A 621 -12.92 14.58 -28.73
C GLN A 621 -13.64 15.87 -28.30
N LEU A 622 -14.27 15.88 -27.12
CA LEU A 622 -14.94 17.06 -26.58
C LEU A 622 -13.97 18.20 -26.27
N CYS A 623 -12.76 17.90 -25.78
CA CYS A 623 -11.71 18.89 -25.56
C CYS A 623 -11.10 19.40 -26.87
N SER A 624 -10.95 18.53 -27.87
CA SER A 624 -10.40 18.91 -29.19
C SER A 624 -11.36 19.75 -30.00
N SER A 625 -12.66 19.43 -30.00
CA SER A 625 -13.69 20.19 -30.73
C SER A 625 -13.94 21.60 -30.16
N ALA A 626 -13.52 21.86 -28.92
CA ALA A 626 -13.52 23.20 -28.34
C ALA A 626 -12.41 24.12 -28.90
N ASN A 627 -11.49 23.61 -29.73
CA ASN A 627 -10.49 24.38 -30.48
C ASN A 627 -10.40 23.85 -31.92
N PRO A 628 -10.88 24.56 -32.96
CA PRO A 628 -9.95 25.40 -33.74
C PRO A 628 -10.58 26.55 -34.57
N SER A 629 -9.75 27.55 -34.94
CA SER A 629 -9.87 28.35 -36.18
C SER A 629 -11.02 29.36 -36.40
N ASP A 630 -11.72 29.85 -35.37
CA ASP A 630 -12.56 31.07 -35.48
C ASP A 630 -11.87 32.29 -34.84
N THR A 631 -10.69 32.62 -35.37
CA THR A 631 -9.81 33.69 -34.88
C THR A 631 -10.30 35.11 -35.17
N THR A 632 -11.49 35.27 -35.76
CA THR A 632 -12.08 36.59 -36.06
C THR A 632 -13.28 36.95 -35.19
N SER A 633 -13.78 36.05 -34.34
CA SER A 633 -14.93 36.33 -33.46
C SER A 633 -14.65 36.14 -31.97
N GLN A 634 -13.50 35.59 -31.58
CA GLN A 634 -13.17 35.32 -30.16
C GLN A 634 -12.24 36.35 -29.49
N LYS A 635 -11.78 37.38 -30.20
CA LYS A 635 -11.03 38.49 -29.56
C LYS A 635 -11.91 39.42 -28.71
N SER A 636 -13.23 39.22 -28.66
CA SER A 636 -14.15 39.98 -27.79
C SER A 636 -14.75 39.18 -26.63
N LEU A 637 -14.34 37.93 -26.38
CA LEU A 637 -14.89 37.07 -25.31
C LEU A 637 -13.93 36.83 -24.13
N ASN A 638 -12.88 37.64 -24.02
CA ASN A 638 -11.93 37.60 -22.90
C ASN A 638 -12.34 38.54 -21.76
N THR A 639 -13.60 38.56 -21.28
CA THR A 639 -13.96 39.19 -19.98
C THR A 639 -15.39 38.93 -19.44
N GLU A 640 -16.11 37.88 -19.83
CA GLU A 640 -17.35 37.51 -19.12
C GLU A 640 -17.30 36.07 -18.64
N SER A 641 -17.19 35.88 -17.32
CA SER A 641 -17.33 34.58 -16.66
C SER A 641 -18.77 34.10 -16.87
N THR A 642 -18.99 33.20 -17.82
CA THR A 642 -20.29 32.55 -18.01
C THR A 642 -20.66 31.86 -16.70
N PHE A 643 -21.72 32.34 -16.05
CA PHE A 643 -22.19 31.78 -14.80
C PHE A 643 -22.64 30.33 -15.03
N LEU A 644 -21.97 29.37 -14.39
CA LEU A 644 -22.31 27.95 -14.51
C LEU A 644 -23.61 27.67 -13.75
N THR A 645 -24.49 26.91 -14.40
CA THR A 645 -25.79 26.50 -13.85
C THR A 645 -25.96 24.99 -13.94
N ASN A 646 -27.03 24.49 -13.34
CA ASN A 646 -27.48 23.11 -13.46
C ASN A 646 -28.90 23.10 -14.01
N ASN A 647 -29.19 22.23 -14.99
CA ASN A 647 -30.50 22.12 -15.64
C ASN A 647 -31.12 20.72 -15.49
N ASP A 648 -30.65 19.91 -14.53
CA ASP A 648 -30.99 18.48 -14.48
C ASP A 648 -32.44 18.22 -14.10
N GLU A 649 -33.01 19.07 -13.24
CA GLU A 649 -34.45 19.02 -12.93
C GLU A 649 -35.31 19.24 -14.17
N HIS A 650 -34.85 20.03 -15.13
CA HIS A 650 -35.53 20.20 -16.41
C HIS A 650 -35.28 19.00 -17.33
N GLU A 651 -34.06 18.43 -17.34
CA GLU A 651 -33.74 17.25 -18.14
C GLU A 651 -34.58 16.03 -17.75
N ILE A 652 -34.85 15.79 -16.46
CA ILE A 652 -35.69 14.64 -16.02
C ILE A 652 -37.15 14.73 -16.48
N THR A 653 -37.60 15.91 -16.93
CA THR A 653 -38.96 16.08 -17.49
C THR A 653 -39.04 15.76 -18.99
N LYS A 654 -37.89 15.68 -19.68
CA LYS A 654 -37.85 15.39 -21.11
C LYS A 654 -38.06 13.90 -21.34
N VAL A 655 -39.18 13.54 -21.94
CA VAL A 655 -39.40 12.17 -22.43
C VAL A 655 -38.60 11.99 -23.71
N ASN A 656 -37.40 11.43 -23.59
CA ASN A 656 -36.54 11.19 -24.73
C ASN A 656 -36.92 9.87 -25.42
N SER A 657 -38.01 9.88 -26.20
CA SER A 657 -38.59 8.68 -26.83
C SER A 657 -37.69 8.01 -27.88
N PHE A 658 -36.59 8.66 -28.29
CA PHE A 658 -35.79 8.26 -29.46
C PHE A 658 -34.40 7.69 -29.13
N SER A 659 -33.90 7.81 -27.90
CA SER A 659 -32.58 7.30 -27.52
C SER A 659 -32.67 6.16 -26.52
N SER A 660 -32.33 4.94 -26.93
CA SER A 660 -32.23 3.76 -26.06
C SER A 660 -30.86 3.62 -25.36
N ARG A 661 -29.94 4.58 -25.54
CA ARG A 661 -28.56 4.55 -25.06
C ARG A 661 -28.36 5.51 -23.89
N LEU A 662 -27.51 5.11 -22.93
CA LEU A 662 -27.08 5.99 -21.84
C LEU A 662 -26.26 7.16 -22.35
N GLY A 663 -26.47 8.35 -21.80
CA GLY A 663 -25.57 9.50 -21.98
C GLY A 663 -24.66 9.67 -20.77
N PHE A 664 -23.44 10.20 -20.98
CA PHE A 664 -22.47 10.46 -19.92
C PHE A 664 -21.95 11.91 -19.99
N GLU A 665 -21.55 12.47 -18.84
CA GLU A 665 -20.86 13.75 -18.72
C GLU A 665 -19.93 13.73 -17.50
N SER A 666 -18.78 14.40 -17.58
CA SER A 666 -17.83 14.51 -16.48
C SER A 666 -17.09 15.84 -16.40
N ARG A 667 -17.43 16.83 -17.25
CA ARG A 667 -16.83 18.17 -17.28
C ARG A 667 -17.50 19.09 -16.25
N PHE A 668 -17.38 18.70 -14.99
CA PHE A 668 -17.78 19.47 -13.81
C PHE A 668 -16.75 19.24 -12.71
N GLU A 669 -16.83 20.02 -11.63
CA GLU A 669 -15.85 19.97 -10.54
C GLU A 669 -15.70 18.56 -9.95
N SER A 670 -14.45 18.10 -9.80
CA SER A 670 -14.10 16.74 -9.36
C SER A 670 -14.58 15.60 -10.28
N GLY A 671 -15.18 15.89 -11.43
CA GLY A 671 -15.61 14.88 -12.40
C GLY A 671 -14.43 14.13 -13.01
N ASN A 672 -14.55 12.81 -13.13
CA ASN A 672 -13.55 11.95 -13.77
C ASN A 672 -14.22 10.77 -14.49
N LEU A 673 -14.27 10.90 -15.81
CA LEU A 673 -14.49 9.83 -16.79
C LEU A 673 -13.85 10.32 -18.10
N ARG A 674 -13.00 9.52 -18.74
CA ARG A 674 -12.36 9.90 -20.00
C ARG A 674 -13.13 9.37 -21.21
N LYS A 675 -13.59 8.11 -21.14
CA LYS A 675 -14.27 7.45 -22.27
C LYS A 675 -15.28 6.42 -21.77
N ALA A 676 -16.42 6.31 -22.47
CA ALA A 676 -17.40 5.26 -22.29
C ALA A 676 -17.70 4.57 -23.63
N ILE A 677 -17.57 3.25 -23.65
CA ILE A 677 -17.74 2.40 -24.83
C ILE A 677 -18.85 1.40 -24.54
N GLN A 678 -19.90 1.39 -25.35
CA GLN A 678 -20.96 0.41 -25.27
C GLN A 678 -20.52 -0.88 -25.95
N ILE A 679 -20.44 -1.96 -25.16
CA ILE A 679 -19.98 -3.28 -25.61
C ILE A 679 -21.08 -4.36 -25.61
N GLY A 680 -22.25 -4.02 -25.07
CA GLY A 680 -23.46 -4.82 -25.17
C GLY A 680 -24.72 -3.96 -24.98
N PRO A 681 -25.91 -4.56 -24.99
CA PRO A 681 -27.17 -3.80 -24.93
C PRO A 681 -27.29 -2.87 -23.71
N ARG A 682 -26.70 -3.26 -22.57
CA ARG A 682 -26.63 -2.47 -21.33
C ARG A 682 -25.29 -2.64 -20.61
N GLU A 683 -24.24 -2.91 -21.38
CA GLU A 683 -22.89 -3.13 -20.83
C GLU A 683 -21.92 -2.10 -21.41
N TYR A 684 -21.15 -1.47 -20.53
CA TYR A 684 -20.28 -0.35 -20.85
C TYR A 684 -18.88 -0.56 -20.27
N GLU A 685 -17.86 -0.37 -21.10
CA GLU A 685 -16.48 -0.21 -20.65
C GLU A 685 -16.19 1.27 -20.44
N LEU A 686 -15.68 1.59 -19.26
CA LEU A 686 -15.36 2.93 -18.80
C LEU A 686 -13.85 3.05 -18.61
N ILE A 687 -13.30 4.16 -19.05
CA ILE A 687 -11.87 4.47 -18.91
C ILE A 687 -11.76 5.77 -18.12
N LEU A 688 -11.04 5.73 -17.00
CA LEU A 688 -10.79 6.90 -16.18
C LEU A 688 -9.68 7.76 -16.76
N MET A 689 -9.71 9.04 -16.46
CA MET A 689 -8.60 9.95 -16.71
C MET A 689 -7.49 9.70 -15.65
N PRO A 690 -6.21 9.59 -16.04
CA PRO A 690 -5.11 9.65 -15.07
C PRO A 690 -5.08 11.02 -14.37
N ASP A 691 -4.34 11.10 -13.27
CA ASP A 691 -4.00 12.39 -12.65
C ASP A 691 -3.34 13.32 -13.69
N VAL A 692 -3.54 14.64 -13.54
CA VAL A 692 -2.98 15.64 -14.46
C VAL A 692 -1.46 15.47 -14.57
N ASN A 693 -0.93 15.56 -15.80
CA ASN A 693 0.48 15.34 -16.13
C ASN A 693 1.01 13.93 -15.75
N SER A 694 0.12 12.98 -15.45
CA SER A 694 0.45 11.59 -15.18
C SER A 694 -0.03 10.66 -16.31
N THR A 695 0.58 9.49 -16.37
CA THR A 695 0.10 8.34 -17.17
C THR A 695 -0.40 7.19 -16.29
N LYS A 696 -0.43 7.40 -14.97
CA LYS A 696 -0.81 6.41 -13.94
C LYS A 696 -1.82 7.03 -12.96
N ARG A 697 -2.11 6.33 -11.86
CA ARG A 697 -2.92 6.78 -10.70
C ARG A 697 -4.42 6.89 -11.01
N HIS A 698 -4.97 5.81 -11.55
CA HIS A 698 -6.40 5.68 -11.88
C HIS A 698 -7.19 4.99 -10.75
N GLN A 699 -8.11 5.71 -10.10
CA GLN A 699 -8.99 5.12 -9.07
C GLN A 699 -10.26 5.94 -8.83
N TRP A 700 -10.13 7.26 -8.72
CA TRP A 700 -11.25 8.16 -8.51
C TRP A 700 -12.10 8.24 -9.78
N PHE A 701 -13.42 8.11 -9.62
CA PHE A 701 -14.39 8.35 -10.67
C PHE A 701 -15.56 9.14 -10.11
N TYR A 702 -16.09 10.05 -10.91
CA TYR A 702 -17.30 10.81 -10.63
C TYR A 702 -17.87 11.29 -11.96
N PHE A 703 -19.03 10.79 -12.34
CA PHE A 703 -19.64 11.10 -13.64
C PHE A 703 -21.17 11.04 -13.57
N GLU A 704 -21.80 11.76 -14.49
CA GLU A 704 -23.24 11.76 -14.70
C GLU A 704 -23.62 10.68 -15.71
N VAL A 705 -24.81 10.11 -15.53
CA VAL A 705 -25.48 9.17 -16.42
C VAL A 705 -26.92 9.64 -16.65
N ARG A 706 -27.42 9.55 -17.88
CA ARG A 706 -28.80 9.89 -18.27
C ARG A 706 -29.38 8.87 -19.26
N ASN A 707 -30.69 8.98 -19.55
CA ASN A 707 -31.42 8.11 -20.51
C ASN A 707 -31.48 6.62 -20.12
N MET A 708 -31.50 6.32 -18.81
CA MET A 708 -31.68 4.96 -18.31
C MET A 708 -33.15 4.52 -18.32
N THR A 709 -33.34 3.21 -18.30
CA THR A 709 -34.64 2.56 -18.06
C THR A 709 -34.68 2.00 -16.63
N GLN A 710 -35.76 2.28 -15.92
CA GLN A 710 -36.03 1.76 -14.58
C GLN A 710 -36.04 0.23 -14.55
N GLY A 711 -35.58 -0.34 -13.43
CA GLY A 711 -35.76 -1.75 -13.12
C GLY A 711 -34.94 -2.71 -13.99
N ARG A 712 -33.97 -2.18 -14.76
CA ARG A 712 -33.09 -2.97 -15.62
C ARG A 712 -31.63 -2.76 -15.20
N PRO A 713 -30.85 -3.84 -14.99
CA PRO A 713 -29.46 -3.71 -14.63
C PRO A 713 -28.62 -3.27 -15.83
N TYR A 714 -27.74 -2.31 -15.57
CA TYR A 714 -26.66 -1.84 -16.45
C TYR A 714 -25.32 -2.26 -15.87
N ILE A 715 -24.44 -2.79 -16.70
CA ILE A 715 -23.13 -3.28 -16.29
C ILE A 715 -22.09 -2.22 -16.64
N PHE A 716 -21.35 -1.74 -15.65
CA PHE A 716 -20.22 -0.84 -15.83
C PHE A 716 -18.92 -1.56 -15.51
N ASN A 717 -17.96 -1.51 -16.44
CA ASN A 717 -16.63 -2.10 -16.32
C ASN A 717 -15.60 -0.98 -16.38
N ILE A 718 -15.01 -0.56 -15.26
CA ILE A 718 -13.90 0.40 -15.27
C ILE A 718 -12.62 -0.39 -15.51
N VAL A 719 -11.99 -0.23 -16.69
CA VAL A 719 -10.99 -1.19 -17.21
C VAL A 719 -9.52 -0.78 -17.01
N ASN A 720 -9.24 0.39 -16.44
CA ASN A 720 -7.87 0.88 -16.26
C ASN A 720 -7.44 0.99 -14.79
N CYS A 721 -7.96 0.14 -13.91
CA CYS A 721 -7.52 0.10 -12.51
C CYS A 721 -6.10 -0.48 -12.40
N GLU A 722 -5.28 0.06 -11.50
CA GLU A 722 -3.86 -0.30 -11.40
C GLU A 722 -3.51 -1.11 -10.15
N LYS A 723 -4.28 -0.94 -9.07
CA LYS A 723 -3.98 -1.57 -7.79
C LYS A 723 -4.25 -3.07 -7.88
N SER A 724 -3.35 -3.91 -7.35
CA SER A 724 -3.54 -5.36 -7.37
C SER A 724 -4.77 -5.83 -6.59
N ASP A 725 -5.25 -5.02 -5.64
CA ASP A 725 -6.41 -5.31 -4.80
C ASP A 725 -7.22 -4.03 -4.54
N SER A 726 -8.48 -4.18 -4.11
CA SER A 726 -9.43 -3.08 -3.94
C SER A 726 -10.44 -3.33 -2.83
N GLN A 727 -10.93 -2.26 -2.18
CA GLN A 727 -12.02 -2.33 -1.20
C GLN A 727 -13.32 -2.91 -1.75
N PHE A 728 -13.51 -2.90 -3.07
CA PHE A 728 -14.64 -3.59 -3.71
C PHE A 728 -14.65 -5.11 -3.40
N ASN A 729 -13.48 -5.74 -3.22
CA ASN A 729 -13.37 -7.13 -2.78
C ASN A 729 -13.75 -7.33 -1.30
N PHE A 730 -13.81 -6.25 -0.51
CA PHE A 730 -14.05 -6.28 0.94
C PHE A 730 -15.39 -5.67 1.34
N GLY A 731 -16.31 -5.54 0.38
CA GLY A 731 -17.69 -5.13 0.61
C GLY A 731 -18.00 -3.69 0.23
N MET A 732 -17.04 -2.91 -0.26
CA MET A 732 -17.33 -1.54 -0.69
C MET A 732 -18.29 -1.53 -1.90
N LYS A 733 -19.20 -0.56 -1.89
CA LYS A 733 -20.06 -0.22 -3.03
C LYS A 733 -19.77 1.19 -3.55
N PRO A 734 -19.90 1.45 -4.87
CA PRO A 734 -19.95 2.82 -5.37
C PRO A 734 -21.16 3.56 -4.78
N VAL A 735 -21.17 4.88 -4.93
CA VAL A 735 -22.30 5.71 -4.49
C VAL A 735 -23.06 6.25 -5.70
N MET A 736 -24.38 6.35 -5.58
CA MET A 736 -25.27 6.91 -6.59
C MET A 736 -26.11 8.04 -6.00
N TYR A 737 -26.33 9.10 -6.78
CA TYR A 737 -27.28 10.15 -6.47
C TYR A 737 -28.31 10.27 -7.60
N SER A 738 -29.60 10.22 -7.28
CA SER A 738 -30.70 10.39 -8.24
C SER A 738 -31.29 11.79 -8.10
N VAL A 739 -31.31 12.54 -9.20
CA VAL A 739 -31.93 13.88 -9.25
C VAL A 739 -33.44 13.76 -9.04
N LYS A 740 -34.08 12.73 -9.62
CA LYS A 740 -35.52 12.52 -9.44
C LYS A 740 -35.91 12.15 -8.01
N GLU A 741 -35.13 11.32 -7.31
CA GLU A 741 -35.34 11.06 -5.88
C GLU A 741 -35.24 12.35 -5.06
N ALA A 742 -34.25 13.21 -5.37
CA ALA A 742 -34.09 14.50 -4.73
C ALA A 742 -35.31 15.42 -4.93
N VAL A 743 -35.79 15.56 -6.16
CA VAL A 743 -37.01 16.35 -6.48
C VAL A 743 -38.26 15.76 -5.81
N MET A 744 -38.32 14.45 -5.60
CA MET A 744 -39.37 13.77 -4.83
C MET A 744 -39.23 13.92 -3.30
N GLY A 745 -38.33 14.78 -2.82
CA GLY A 745 -38.12 15.05 -1.40
C GLY A 745 -37.21 14.05 -0.68
N ARG A 746 -36.44 13.25 -1.43
CA ARG A 746 -35.46 12.28 -0.91
C ARG A 746 -34.06 12.55 -1.48
N PRO A 747 -33.44 13.72 -1.20
CA PRO A 747 -32.10 14.02 -1.68
C PRO A 747 -31.06 13.25 -0.87
N GLY A 748 -30.12 12.60 -1.55
CA GLY A 748 -28.97 12.01 -0.89
C GLY A 748 -28.21 10.98 -1.73
N TRP A 749 -26.93 10.83 -1.42
CA TRP A 749 -26.14 9.71 -1.92
C TRP A 749 -26.52 8.41 -1.22
N VAL A 750 -26.60 7.33 -1.99
CA VAL A 750 -26.83 5.95 -1.53
C VAL A 750 -25.75 5.02 -2.05
N ARG A 751 -25.45 3.95 -1.32
CA ARG A 751 -24.59 2.86 -1.81
C ARG A 751 -25.34 2.07 -2.86
N ALA A 752 -24.81 2.05 -4.08
CA ALA A 752 -25.42 1.38 -5.22
C ALA A 752 -24.53 0.25 -5.72
N GLY A 753 -25.09 -0.71 -6.45
CA GLY A 753 -24.31 -1.80 -7.03
C GLY A 753 -24.70 -3.19 -6.51
N SER A 754 -24.73 -4.13 -7.44
CA SER A 754 -24.71 -5.58 -7.23
C SER A 754 -23.64 -6.23 -8.13
N ASP A 755 -23.35 -7.51 -7.91
CA ASP A 755 -22.40 -8.29 -8.71
C ASP A 755 -21.02 -7.63 -8.86
N ILE A 756 -20.55 -7.01 -7.78
CA ILE A 756 -19.30 -6.24 -7.77
C ILE A 756 -18.12 -7.20 -7.71
N CYS A 757 -17.22 -7.09 -8.68
CA CYS A 757 -16.01 -7.92 -8.75
C CYS A 757 -14.81 -7.10 -9.22
N TYR A 758 -13.61 -7.52 -8.77
CA TYR A 758 -12.35 -6.90 -9.15
C TYR A 758 -11.38 -7.97 -9.69
N TYR A 759 -10.97 -7.84 -10.95
CA TYR A 759 -10.15 -8.86 -11.61
C TYR A 759 -9.24 -8.30 -12.69
N ARG A 760 -8.21 -9.05 -13.07
CA ARG A 760 -7.25 -8.66 -14.13
C ARG A 760 -7.87 -8.78 -15.53
N ASN A 761 -7.63 -7.79 -16.39
CA ASN A 761 -8.09 -7.79 -17.78
C ASN A 761 -6.94 -7.87 -18.81
N SER A 762 -7.28 -7.81 -20.10
CA SER A 762 -6.36 -7.92 -21.25
C SER A 762 -5.67 -6.61 -21.63
N TYR A 763 -6.00 -5.49 -20.99
CA TYR A 763 -5.41 -4.19 -21.31
C TYR A 763 -4.05 -4.02 -20.64
N HIS A 764 -3.08 -3.49 -21.38
CA HIS A 764 -1.71 -3.30 -20.91
C HIS A 764 -1.32 -1.83 -20.76
N TYR A 765 -0.37 -1.58 -19.87
CA TYR A 765 0.27 -0.27 -19.73
C TYR A 765 0.97 0.11 -21.04
N ALA A 766 0.73 1.34 -21.51
CA ALA A 766 1.43 1.89 -22.65
C ALA A 766 2.91 2.18 -22.29
N ASN A 767 3.81 2.03 -23.26
CA ASN A 767 5.22 2.46 -23.20
C ASN A 767 6.12 1.86 -22.09
N GLN A 768 5.80 0.70 -21.52
CA GLN A 768 6.72 0.01 -20.61
C GLN A 768 7.62 -0.98 -21.36
N LYS A 769 8.93 -0.92 -21.10
CA LYS A 769 9.94 -1.88 -21.59
C LYS A 769 9.60 -3.34 -21.19
N SER A 770 8.79 -3.52 -20.14
CA SER A 770 8.24 -4.80 -19.69
C SER A 770 6.74 -4.87 -19.98
N HIS A 771 6.33 -5.56 -21.04
CA HIS A 771 4.92 -5.79 -21.43
C HIS A 771 4.13 -6.72 -20.47
N ASN A 772 4.54 -6.86 -19.21
CA ASN A 772 4.00 -7.90 -18.31
C ASN A 772 2.91 -7.40 -17.34
N LYS A 773 2.75 -6.09 -17.15
CA LYS A 773 1.68 -5.55 -16.29
C LYS A 773 0.41 -5.30 -17.14
N CYS A 774 -0.73 -5.83 -16.69
CA CYS A 774 -2.07 -5.57 -17.22
C CYS A 774 -2.84 -4.75 -16.19
N TYR A 775 -3.81 -3.99 -16.66
CA TYR A 775 -4.79 -3.34 -15.81
C TYR A 775 -5.75 -4.35 -15.19
N LEU A 776 -6.49 -3.88 -14.20
CA LEU A 776 -7.59 -4.56 -13.56
C LEU A 776 -8.90 -3.85 -13.91
N THR A 777 -9.99 -4.60 -13.78
CA THR A 777 -11.35 -4.15 -13.97
C THR A 777 -12.09 -4.21 -12.64
N VAL A 778 -12.73 -3.11 -12.25
CA VAL A 778 -13.89 -3.19 -11.36
C VAL A 778 -15.14 -3.24 -12.21
N THR A 779 -15.95 -4.28 -12.01
CA THR A 779 -17.28 -4.40 -12.62
C THR A 779 -18.34 -4.26 -11.54
N PHE A 780 -19.46 -3.61 -11.86
CA PHE A 780 -20.63 -3.53 -11.00
C PHE A 780 -21.89 -3.33 -11.82
N ASN A 781 -23.01 -3.88 -11.34
CA ASN A 781 -24.32 -3.69 -11.95
C ASN A 781 -25.07 -2.58 -11.23
N ILE A 782 -25.65 -1.63 -11.97
CA ILE A 782 -26.54 -0.59 -11.44
C ILE A 782 -27.94 -0.80 -11.98
N GLU A 783 -28.90 -0.90 -11.08
CA GLU A 783 -30.32 -0.80 -11.39
C GLU A 783 -30.79 0.60 -10.99
N PHE A 784 -31.22 1.38 -11.98
CA PHE A 784 -31.66 2.75 -11.73
C PHE A 784 -33.11 2.79 -11.22
N PRO A 785 -33.43 3.64 -10.24
CA PRO A 785 -34.75 3.68 -9.60
C PRO A 785 -35.83 4.24 -10.51
N HIS A 786 -35.46 5.05 -11.53
CA HIS A 786 -36.41 5.73 -12.41
C HIS A 786 -35.93 5.73 -13.86
N SER A 787 -36.89 5.66 -14.79
CA SER A 787 -36.63 5.92 -16.21
C SER A 787 -36.48 7.42 -16.44
N ASN A 788 -35.62 7.79 -17.40
CA ASN A 788 -35.34 9.19 -17.77
C ASN A 788 -34.88 10.04 -16.58
N ASP A 789 -34.12 9.46 -15.66
CA ASP A 789 -33.48 10.19 -14.57
C ASP A 789 -32.15 10.82 -15.03
N VAL A 790 -31.61 11.69 -14.18
CA VAL A 790 -30.20 12.08 -14.20
C VAL A 790 -29.59 11.52 -12.92
N CYS A 791 -28.63 10.62 -13.07
CA CYS A 791 -27.97 9.97 -11.94
C CYS A 791 -26.48 10.27 -11.97
N TYR A 792 -25.90 10.45 -10.79
CA TYR A 792 -24.46 10.60 -10.63
C TYR A 792 -23.89 9.36 -9.97
N LEU A 793 -22.75 8.86 -10.47
CA LEU A 793 -22.01 7.74 -9.90
C LEU A 793 -20.62 8.22 -9.47
N ALA A 794 -20.19 7.86 -8.26
CA ALA A 794 -18.87 8.21 -7.77
C ALA A 794 -18.20 7.06 -7.00
N TYR A 795 -16.87 7.11 -6.93
CA TYR A 795 -16.04 6.15 -6.19
C TYR A 795 -16.37 6.17 -4.69
N HIS A 796 -16.57 7.37 -4.15
CA HIS A 796 -17.01 7.63 -2.78
C HIS A 796 -17.79 8.95 -2.75
N TYR A 797 -18.44 9.31 -1.63
CA TYR A 797 -19.18 10.58 -1.51
C TYR A 797 -18.29 11.77 -1.89
N PRO A 798 -18.59 12.51 -2.97
CA PRO A 798 -17.82 13.67 -3.37
C PRO A 798 -17.85 14.76 -2.30
N PHE A 799 -16.78 15.55 -2.27
CA PHE A 799 -16.72 16.78 -1.49
C PHE A 799 -15.81 17.72 -2.25
N THR A 800 -16.38 18.73 -2.90
CA THR A 800 -15.65 19.58 -3.85
C THR A 800 -14.97 20.77 -3.14
N TYR A 801 -14.07 21.46 -3.85
CA TYR A 801 -13.44 22.67 -3.31
C TYR A 801 -14.46 23.80 -3.15
N SER A 802 -15.35 23.98 -4.12
CA SER A 802 -16.41 24.99 -4.02
C SER A 802 -17.42 24.66 -2.93
N MET A 803 -17.65 23.37 -2.61
CA MET A 803 -18.43 22.98 -1.43
C MET A 803 -17.74 23.46 -0.14
N MET A 804 -16.44 23.21 0.00
CA MET A 804 -15.64 23.70 1.13
C MET A 804 -15.76 25.22 1.30
N MET A 805 -15.54 25.96 0.20
CA MET A 805 -15.60 27.43 0.23
C MET A 805 -17.00 27.93 0.58
N THR A 806 -18.05 27.30 0.04
CA THR A 806 -19.44 27.66 0.37
C THR A 806 -19.75 27.44 1.85
N ARG A 807 -19.25 26.34 2.44
CA ARG A 807 -19.43 26.06 3.87
C ARG A 807 -18.65 27.02 4.77
N ILE A 808 -17.42 27.37 4.41
CA ILE A 808 -16.65 28.43 5.09
C ILE A 808 -17.43 29.75 5.10
N TRP A 809 -18.03 30.13 3.97
CA TRP A 809 -18.89 31.30 3.89
C TRP A 809 -20.11 31.18 4.81
N GLN A 810 -20.82 30.04 4.81
CA GLN A 810 -21.96 29.83 5.70
C GLN A 810 -21.59 29.95 7.18
N TRP A 811 -20.51 29.29 7.61
CA TRP A 811 -20.08 29.36 9.02
C TRP A 811 -19.67 30.77 9.42
N SER A 812 -19.04 31.54 8.51
CA SER A 812 -18.67 32.93 8.79
C SER A 812 -19.86 33.83 9.17
N LEU A 813 -21.06 33.46 8.72
CA LEU A 813 -22.33 34.16 9.01
C LEU A 813 -23.03 33.65 10.26
N GLN A 814 -22.66 32.48 10.78
CA GLN A 814 -23.37 31.76 11.85
C GLN A 814 -22.55 31.64 13.13
N MET A 815 -21.55 32.50 13.31
CA MET A 815 -20.64 32.43 14.46
C MET A 815 -21.36 32.71 15.79
N PRO A 816 -21.23 31.85 16.81
CA PRO A 816 -21.80 32.10 18.12
C PRO A 816 -21.08 33.26 18.84
N PRO A 817 -21.76 33.98 19.75
CA PRO A 817 -21.15 35.05 20.54
C PRO A 817 -19.90 34.58 21.31
N GLY A 818 -18.91 35.46 21.46
CA GLY A 818 -17.67 35.13 22.17
C GLY A 818 -16.68 34.26 21.37
N SER A 819 -16.94 34.07 20.08
CA SER A 819 -16.10 33.24 19.19
C SER A 819 -15.32 34.10 18.21
N TYR A 820 -14.04 33.78 18.05
CA TYR A 820 -13.15 34.37 17.07
C TYR A 820 -13.02 33.46 15.85
N PHE A 821 -13.34 34.01 14.67
CA PHE A 821 -13.17 33.33 13.38
C PHE A 821 -12.49 34.23 12.35
N ARG A 822 -11.43 33.69 11.73
CA ARG A 822 -10.73 34.34 10.62
C ARG A 822 -10.49 33.34 9.49
N ALA A 823 -10.89 33.71 8.28
CA ALA A 823 -10.62 32.95 7.07
C ALA A 823 -9.84 33.81 6.07
N GLU A 824 -8.67 33.34 5.64
CA GLU A 824 -7.78 34.10 4.74
C GLU A 824 -7.05 33.18 3.76
N PRO A 825 -6.61 33.66 2.59
CA PRO A 825 -5.80 32.85 1.69
C PRO A 825 -4.38 32.67 2.27
N LEU A 826 -3.96 31.42 2.47
CA LEU A 826 -2.58 31.05 2.83
C LEU A 826 -1.62 31.31 1.67
N CYS A 827 -2.04 30.89 0.48
CA CYS A 827 -1.31 31.03 -0.77
C CYS A 827 -2.27 30.81 -1.94
N TYR A 828 -1.74 31.00 -3.15
CA TYR A 828 -2.39 30.55 -4.37
C TYR A 828 -1.75 29.25 -4.84
N SER A 829 -2.56 28.35 -5.37
CA SER A 829 -2.11 27.14 -6.05
C SER A 829 -1.47 27.45 -7.42
N LEU A 830 -0.95 26.42 -8.08
CA LEU A 830 -0.32 26.54 -9.41
C LEU A 830 -1.23 27.13 -10.49
N ASN A 831 -2.54 26.86 -10.42
CA ASN A 831 -3.52 27.44 -11.35
C ASN A 831 -4.25 28.66 -10.75
N ASN A 832 -3.65 29.29 -9.72
CA ASN A 832 -4.12 30.52 -9.10
C ASN A 832 -5.51 30.41 -8.43
N ASN A 833 -5.80 29.27 -7.81
CA ASN A 833 -6.92 29.12 -6.87
C ASN A 833 -6.45 29.38 -5.43
N GLU A 834 -7.33 29.92 -4.59
CA GLU A 834 -6.99 30.22 -3.18
C GLU A 834 -6.88 28.94 -2.35
N VAL A 835 -5.84 28.83 -1.52
CA VAL A 835 -5.73 27.79 -0.49
C VAL A 835 -6.10 28.43 0.84
N PRO A 836 -7.24 28.09 1.47
CA PRO A 836 -7.70 28.78 2.67
C PRO A 836 -6.94 28.34 3.94
N LEU A 837 -6.70 29.29 4.83
CA LEU A 837 -6.32 29.09 6.22
C LEU A 837 -7.44 29.59 7.12
N LEU A 838 -7.89 28.74 8.05
CA LEU A 838 -8.89 29.08 9.05
C LEU A 838 -8.23 29.21 10.43
N THR A 839 -8.61 30.25 11.16
CA THR A 839 -8.26 30.43 12.58
C THR A 839 -9.53 30.46 13.40
N ILE A 840 -9.62 29.58 14.40
CA ILE A 840 -10.78 29.44 15.28
C ILE A 840 -10.32 29.47 16.74
N SER A 841 -10.92 30.33 17.56
CA SER A 841 -10.70 30.38 19.01
C SER A 841 -11.87 31.10 19.70
N ALA A 842 -11.82 31.29 21.01
CA ALA A 842 -12.70 32.23 21.71
C ALA A 842 -12.17 33.67 21.52
N ASP A 843 -12.99 34.67 21.81
CA ASP A 843 -12.52 36.06 21.82
C ASP A 843 -11.40 36.28 22.85
N ASP A 844 -10.47 37.19 22.53
CA ASP A 844 -9.40 37.56 23.44
C ASP A 844 -9.97 38.34 24.64
N SER A 845 -9.61 37.94 25.86
CA SER A 845 -10.12 38.57 27.08
C SER A 845 -9.03 38.64 28.17
N PRO A 846 -9.06 39.62 29.08
CA PRO A 846 -8.07 39.70 30.16
C PRO A 846 -8.04 38.47 31.07
N SER A 847 -9.17 37.80 31.26
CA SER A 847 -9.31 36.58 32.07
C SER A 847 -8.90 35.30 31.34
N ASN A 848 -8.87 35.31 30.00
CA ASN A 848 -8.42 34.19 29.17
C ASN A 848 -7.69 34.74 27.93
N PRO A 849 -6.44 35.20 28.07
CA PRO A 849 -5.69 35.78 26.96
C PRO A 849 -5.40 34.74 25.89
N ILE A 850 -5.62 35.08 24.62
CA ILE A 850 -5.42 34.15 23.50
C ILE A 850 -3.97 33.64 23.37
N VAL A 851 -3.00 34.43 23.83
CA VAL A 851 -1.55 34.11 23.80
C VAL A 851 -1.17 32.93 24.72
N ASP A 852 -2.00 32.67 25.73
CA ASP A 852 -1.78 31.61 26.72
C ASP A 852 -2.35 30.27 26.23
N ARG A 853 -3.37 30.29 25.38
CA ARG A 853 -4.04 29.11 24.81
C ARG A 853 -3.14 28.27 23.91
N ASP A 854 -3.24 26.95 24.02
CA ASP A 854 -2.43 26.02 23.21
C ASP A 854 -2.87 26.01 21.74
N ILE A 855 -1.97 25.58 20.84
CA ILE A 855 -2.24 25.61 19.41
C ILE A 855 -2.52 24.20 18.89
N VAL A 856 -3.61 24.02 18.17
CA VAL A 856 -3.92 22.78 17.44
C VAL A 856 -3.85 23.07 15.95
N PHE A 857 -3.03 22.33 15.21
CA PHE A 857 -2.81 22.53 13.79
C PHE A 857 -3.37 21.33 13.00
N LEU A 858 -4.34 21.57 12.12
CA LEU A 858 -5.01 20.52 11.35
C LEU A 858 -4.84 20.74 9.85
N THR A 859 -4.59 19.67 9.12
CA THR A 859 -4.58 19.68 7.66
C THR A 859 -5.43 18.53 7.13
N ALA A 860 -5.94 18.65 5.91
CA ALA A 860 -6.66 17.56 5.27
C ALA A 860 -6.45 17.54 3.75
N ARG A 861 -6.70 16.36 3.18
CA ARG A 861 -6.91 16.16 1.74
C ARG A 861 -5.76 16.62 0.87
N VAL A 862 -4.56 16.19 1.25
CA VAL A 862 -3.36 16.28 0.41
C VAL A 862 -3.45 15.36 -0.81
N HIS A 863 -4.14 14.22 -0.68
CA HIS A 863 -4.54 13.39 -1.81
C HIS A 863 -5.99 13.71 -2.21
N PRO A 864 -6.25 14.12 -3.46
CA PRO A 864 -7.55 14.64 -3.85
C PRO A 864 -8.72 13.66 -3.77
N GLY A 865 -8.48 12.40 -4.16
CA GLY A 865 -9.49 11.35 -4.22
C GLY A 865 -9.93 10.83 -2.84
N GLU A 866 -9.31 11.30 -1.76
CA GLU A 866 -9.62 10.94 -0.38
C GLU A 866 -10.70 11.86 0.20
N SER A 867 -11.90 11.82 -0.40
CA SER A 867 -13.00 12.72 -0.06
C SER A 867 -13.56 12.55 1.35
N ASN A 868 -13.44 11.35 1.90
CA ASN A 868 -13.76 11.06 3.29
C ASN A 868 -12.95 11.90 4.29
N ALA A 869 -11.70 12.28 3.96
CA ALA A 869 -10.93 13.19 4.81
C ALA A 869 -11.60 14.57 4.96
N SER A 870 -12.21 15.09 3.90
CA SER A 870 -12.95 16.36 4.00
C SER A 870 -14.25 16.23 4.77
N TRP A 871 -14.95 15.10 4.68
CA TRP A 871 -16.13 14.87 5.51
C TRP A 871 -15.80 14.81 7.01
N VAL A 872 -14.65 14.24 7.37
CA VAL A 872 -14.14 14.29 8.74
C VAL A 872 -13.78 15.72 9.13
N MET A 873 -13.04 16.44 8.29
CA MET A 873 -12.70 17.85 8.52
C MET A 873 -13.95 18.73 8.65
N ASP A 874 -14.99 18.45 7.87
CA ASP A 874 -16.27 19.13 7.92
C ASP A 874 -16.97 18.96 9.27
N GLY A 875 -16.95 17.73 9.81
CA GLY A 875 -17.44 17.44 11.15
C GLY A 875 -16.65 18.15 12.25
N SER A 876 -15.31 18.17 12.13
CA SER A 876 -14.45 18.93 13.05
C SER A 876 -14.79 20.42 13.02
N LEU A 877 -14.94 21.02 11.83
CA LEU A 877 -15.29 22.43 11.67
C LEU A 877 -16.70 22.73 12.19
N ALA A 878 -17.68 21.88 11.91
CA ALA A 878 -19.04 22.01 12.43
C ALA A 878 -19.08 21.98 13.96
N CYS A 879 -18.29 21.09 14.59
CA CYS A 879 -18.14 21.07 16.04
C CYS A 879 -17.49 22.35 16.56
N LEU A 880 -16.34 22.76 16.01
CA LEU A 880 -15.57 23.92 16.47
C LEU A 880 -16.29 25.26 16.26
N LEU A 881 -17.16 25.38 15.26
CA LEU A 881 -17.89 26.60 14.91
C LEU A 881 -19.33 26.58 15.46
N GLY A 882 -19.76 25.49 16.10
CA GLY A 882 -21.09 25.34 16.69
C GLY A 882 -21.26 26.04 18.05
N ASP A 883 -22.51 26.18 18.46
CA ASP A 883 -22.91 26.80 19.72
C ASP A 883 -23.17 25.75 20.81
N THR A 884 -22.16 24.92 21.09
CA THR A 884 -22.22 23.89 22.14
C THR A 884 -21.23 24.19 23.25
N ALA A 885 -21.50 23.66 24.46
CA ALA A 885 -20.59 23.80 25.60
C ALA A 885 -19.19 23.22 25.30
N VAL A 886 -19.13 22.08 24.59
CA VAL A 886 -17.87 21.45 24.16
C VAL A 886 -17.11 22.36 23.20
N ALA A 887 -17.80 22.93 22.19
CA ALA A 887 -17.19 23.84 21.23
C ALA A 887 -16.65 25.10 21.91
N SER A 888 -17.42 25.69 22.83
CA SER A 888 -17.00 26.85 23.63
C SER A 888 -15.79 26.53 24.50
N ALA A 889 -15.76 25.36 25.16
CA ALA A 889 -14.62 24.92 25.97
C ALA A 889 -13.35 24.74 25.13
N LEU A 890 -13.47 24.12 23.96
CA LEU A 890 -12.36 23.96 23.01
C LEU A 890 -11.83 25.31 22.53
N ARG A 891 -12.72 26.22 22.13
CA ARG A 891 -12.36 27.59 21.71
C ARG A 891 -11.67 28.37 22.83
N ALA A 892 -12.09 28.16 24.08
CA ALA A 892 -11.47 28.79 25.24
C ALA A 892 -10.09 28.21 25.59
N LYS A 893 -9.84 26.93 25.29
CA LYS A 893 -8.58 26.22 25.58
C LYS A 893 -7.54 26.37 24.47
N TYR A 894 -7.99 26.47 23.21
CA TYR A 894 -7.13 26.33 22.04
C TYR A 894 -7.27 27.45 21.02
N VAL A 895 -6.20 27.67 20.26
CA VAL A 895 -6.20 28.35 18.96
C VAL A 895 -6.04 27.27 17.89
N PHE A 896 -7.06 27.10 17.05
CA PHE A 896 -7.02 26.17 15.93
C PHE A 896 -6.49 26.87 14.68
N LYS A 897 -5.50 26.27 14.02
CA LYS A 897 -5.01 26.65 12.69
C LYS A 897 -5.29 25.51 11.73
N ILE A 898 -6.13 25.75 10.73
CA ILE A 898 -6.68 24.68 9.89
C ILE A 898 -6.47 25.02 8.41
N VAL A 899 -5.83 24.10 7.68
CA VAL A 899 -5.80 24.12 6.21
C VAL A 899 -6.71 22.98 5.73
N PRO A 900 -7.99 23.24 5.43
CA PRO A 900 -9.00 22.20 5.22
C PRO A 900 -8.82 21.40 3.93
N MET A 901 -8.01 21.88 2.98
CA MET A 901 -7.68 21.18 1.74
C MET A 901 -6.30 21.62 1.23
N LEU A 902 -5.32 20.72 1.30
CA LEU A 902 -3.95 21.00 0.83
C LEU A 902 -3.80 20.93 -0.69
N ASN A 903 -4.62 20.10 -1.37
CA ASN A 903 -4.52 19.85 -2.80
C ASN A 903 -5.78 20.27 -3.57
N VAL A 904 -6.05 21.58 -3.56
CA VAL A 904 -7.19 22.19 -4.26
C VAL A 904 -7.22 21.83 -5.75
N GLU A 905 -6.09 21.89 -6.44
CA GLU A 905 -6.02 21.63 -7.88
C GLU A 905 -6.38 20.21 -8.25
N GLY A 906 -5.83 19.24 -7.52
CA GLY A 906 -6.16 17.85 -7.78
C GLY A 906 -7.64 17.57 -7.54
N VAL A 907 -8.28 18.23 -6.56
CA VAL A 907 -9.72 18.08 -6.29
C VAL A 907 -10.55 18.67 -7.42
N LEU A 908 -10.22 19.88 -7.87
CA LEU A 908 -10.91 20.54 -8.98
C LEU A 908 -10.88 19.68 -10.26
N ASN A 909 -9.73 19.06 -10.55
CA ASN A 909 -9.49 18.29 -11.77
C ASN A 909 -9.82 16.79 -11.65
N GLY A 910 -10.47 16.35 -10.57
CA GLY A 910 -10.89 14.95 -10.42
C GLY A 910 -9.71 13.96 -10.35
N CYS A 911 -8.57 14.38 -9.79
CA CYS A 911 -7.42 13.51 -9.57
C CYS A 911 -7.67 12.56 -8.39
N HIS A 912 -6.88 11.48 -8.29
CA HIS A 912 -6.87 10.55 -7.18
C HIS A 912 -5.80 10.89 -6.14
N ARG A 913 -4.54 11.10 -6.56
CA ARG A 913 -3.39 11.13 -5.64
C ARG A 913 -2.60 12.42 -5.68
N CYS A 914 -2.38 12.97 -6.87
CA CYS A 914 -1.51 14.13 -7.09
C CYS A 914 -2.29 15.36 -7.56
N GLY A 915 -1.59 16.48 -7.70
CA GLY A 915 -2.11 17.69 -8.33
C GLY A 915 -1.56 17.86 -9.75
N LEU A 916 -1.25 19.10 -10.12
CA LEU A 916 -0.77 19.43 -11.47
C LEU A 916 0.70 19.09 -11.72
N THR A 917 1.49 18.77 -10.69
CA THR A 917 2.93 18.49 -10.83
C THR A 917 3.25 17.02 -11.08
N ASN A 918 2.26 16.12 -10.98
CA ASN A 918 2.47 14.66 -10.92
C ASN A 918 3.35 14.20 -9.73
N GLU A 919 3.51 15.03 -8.70
CA GLU A 919 4.21 14.67 -7.45
C GLU A 919 3.20 14.42 -6.31
N ASP A 920 3.45 13.41 -5.49
CA ASP A 920 2.72 13.20 -4.24
C ASP A 920 3.13 14.30 -3.25
N LEU A 921 2.22 15.25 -2.97
CA LEU A 921 2.47 16.36 -2.05
C LEU A 921 2.82 15.89 -0.63
N ASN A 922 2.35 14.71 -0.20
CA ASN A 922 2.73 14.09 1.06
C ASN A 922 4.08 13.34 0.99
N ARG A 923 4.87 13.54 -0.07
CA ARG A 923 6.31 13.22 -0.14
C ARG A 923 7.19 14.46 -0.26
N ARG A 924 6.60 15.66 -0.19
CA ARG A 924 7.32 16.93 -0.42
C ARG A 924 7.51 17.75 0.86
N TRP A 925 7.12 17.25 2.04
CA TRP A 925 7.21 18.02 3.30
C TRP A 925 8.64 18.25 3.80
N CYS A 926 9.55 17.32 3.55
CA CYS A 926 10.95 17.49 3.95
C CYS A 926 11.56 18.74 3.27
N LYS A 927 11.41 18.87 1.95
CA LYS A 927 11.94 19.98 1.14
C LYS A 927 10.90 20.47 0.10
N PRO A 928 9.84 21.18 0.52
CA PRO A 928 8.83 21.68 -0.41
C PRO A 928 9.38 22.83 -1.24
N SER A 929 8.90 22.95 -2.48
CA SER A 929 9.25 24.06 -3.37
C SER A 929 8.21 25.17 -3.18
N PRO A 930 8.60 26.44 -2.99
CA PRO A 930 7.64 27.54 -2.91
C PRO A 930 6.84 27.74 -4.20
N ILE A 931 7.35 27.23 -5.33
CA ILE A 931 6.76 27.40 -6.65
C ILE A 931 5.93 26.18 -7.04
N LEU A 932 6.49 24.96 -6.91
CA LEU A 932 5.79 23.72 -7.30
C LEU A 932 4.85 23.20 -6.20
N HIS A 933 5.17 23.47 -4.94
CA HIS A 933 4.45 22.96 -3.77
C HIS A 933 3.98 24.09 -2.84
N PRO A 934 3.33 25.16 -3.34
CA PRO A 934 3.06 26.36 -2.54
C PRO A 934 2.24 26.05 -1.28
N SER A 935 1.23 25.18 -1.37
CA SER A 935 0.41 24.78 -0.22
C SER A 935 1.24 24.10 0.88
N ILE A 936 2.13 23.17 0.52
CA ILE A 936 3.01 22.48 1.47
C ILE A 936 4.08 23.42 2.03
N TYR A 937 4.70 24.24 1.16
CA TYR A 937 5.73 25.19 1.55
C TYR A 937 5.22 26.19 2.59
N HIS A 938 4.09 26.83 2.31
CA HIS A 938 3.51 27.84 3.21
C HIS A 938 2.90 27.21 4.47
N THR A 939 2.27 26.04 4.38
CA THR A 939 1.77 25.31 5.56
C THR A 939 2.91 24.96 6.52
N LYS A 940 4.00 24.37 6.01
CA LYS A 940 5.20 24.11 6.82
C LYS A 940 5.76 25.42 7.41
N GLY A 941 5.64 26.54 6.69
CA GLY A 941 6.12 27.86 7.12
C GLY A 941 5.38 28.42 8.31
N LEU A 942 4.07 28.22 8.37
CA LEU A 942 3.27 28.57 9.54
C LEU A 942 3.74 27.79 10.77
N ILE A 943 3.98 26.48 10.63
CA ILE A 943 4.42 25.64 11.75
C ILE A 943 5.86 26.02 12.16
N GLU A 944 6.76 26.25 11.20
CA GLU A 944 8.11 26.74 11.48
C GLU A 944 8.10 28.11 12.17
N TYR A 945 7.19 29.02 11.81
CA TYR A 945 7.02 30.30 12.50
C TYR A 945 6.62 30.07 13.97
N LEU A 946 5.64 29.21 14.21
CA LEU A 946 5.19 28.86 15.56
C LEU A 946 6.32 28.30 16.44
N VAL A 947 7.14 27.42 15.85
CA VAL A 947 8.22 26.72 16.55
C VAL A 947 9.45 27.61 16.74
N ARG A 948 9.91 28.27 15.67
CA ARG A 948 11.21 28.95 15.64
C ARG A 948 11.14 30.42 16.02
N VAL A 949 10.04 31.11 15.70
CA VAL A 949 9.86 32.56 15.98
C VAL A 949 9.00 32.75 17.23
N TRP A 950 7.82 32.15 17.27
CA TRP A 950 6.88 32.28 18.39
C TRP A 950 7.25 31.41 19.60
N LYS A 951 8.15 30.43 19.42
CA LYS A 951 8.62 29.48 20.46
C LYS A 951 7.47 28.75 21.18
N LYS A 952 6.36 28.52 20.48
CA LYS A 952 5.21 27.75 20.97
C LYS A 952 4.81 26.74 19.87
N PRO A 953 5.44 25.55 19.83
CA PRO A 953 5.05 24.51 18.88
C PRO A 953 3.57 24.13 19.06
N PRO A 954 2.88 23.68 18.00
CA PRO A 954 1.55 23.10 18.15
C PRO A 954 1.54 21.97 19.19
N LEU A 955 0.50 21.95 20.03
CA LEU A 955 0.24 20.85 20.97
C LEU A 955 -0.11 19.57 20.21
N VAL A 956 -0.88 19.69 19.13
CA VAL A 956 -1.29 18.60 18.24
C VAL A 956 -1.14 19.05 16.79
N TYR A 957 -0.56 18.18 15.97
CA TYR A 957 -0.66 18.22 14.52
C TYR A 957 -1.40 16.97 14.03
N CYS A 958 -2.43 17.13 13.21
CA CYS A 958 -3.13 16.00 12.62
C CYS A 958 -3.46 16.26 11.14
N ASP A 959 -3.05 15.33 10.29
CA ASP A 959 -3.31 15.35 8.84
C ASP A 959 -4.37 14.29 8.49
N TYR A 960 -5.52 14.71 7.95
CA TYR A 960 -6.64 13.80 7.65
C TYR A 960 -6.54 13.23 6.21
N HIS A 961 -6.65 11.90 6.11
CA HIS A 961 -6.46 11.08 4.91
C HIS A 961 -7.57 10.02 4.75
N GLY A 962 -7.58 9.39 3.58
CA GLY A 962 -8.42 8.24 3.25
C GLY A 962 -7.60 6.97 3.01
N HIS A 963 -8.06 5.85 3.55
CA HIS A 963 -7.35 4.57 3.49
C HIS A 963 -8.06 3.55 2.60
N SER A 964 -7.35 3.05 1.57
CA SER A 964 -7.92 2.20 0.52
C SER A 964 -7.83 0.69 0.77
N ARG A 965 -7.49 0.25 2.00
CA ARG A 965 -7.30 -1.19 2.34
C ARG A 965 -7.94 -1.62 3.66
N LYS A 966 -7.64 -0.92 4.74
CA LYS A 966 -8.22 -1.15 6.08
C LYS A 966 -9.61 -0.53 6.21
N LYS A 967 -10.43 -1.14 7.08
CA LYS A 967 -11.75 -0.66 7.54
C LYS A 967 -11.60 0.23 8.78
N ASN A 968 -12.68 0.92 9.16
CA ASN A 968 -12.74 1.87 10.28
C ASN A 968 -11.85 3.12 10.10
N VAL A 969 -11.66 3.87 11.18
CA VAL A 969 -10.75 5.04 11.29
C VAL A 969 -9.64 4.75 12.30
N PHE A 970 -8.41 5.19 12.04
CA PHE A 970 -7.28 4.98 12.96
C PHE A 970 -6.19 6.04 12.77
N PHE A 971 -5.21 6.08 13.68
CA PHE A 971 -4.05 6.95 13.59
C PHE A 971 -2.77 6.22 13.18
N TYR A 972 -1.98 6.90 12.37
CA TYR A 972 -0.55 6.66 12.33
C TYR A 972 0.16 7.79 13.08
N GLY A 973 1.10 7.45 13.97
CA GLY A 973 1.87 8.36 14.82
C GLY A 973 3.38 8.23 14.62
N CYS A 974 4.15 8.78 15.57
CA CYS A 974 5.60 8.67 15.61
C CYS A 974 6.07 8.32 17.03
N ALA A 975 6.63 7.13 17.21
CA ALA A 975 7.33 6.70 18.42
C ALA A 975 8.84 6.76 18.18
N ALA A 976 9.59 7.36 19.10
CA ALA A 976 11.04 7.48 18.96
C ALA A 976 11.69 6.10 19.00
N ALA A 977 11.23 5.23 19.90
CA ALA A 977 11.70 3.85 20.06
C ALA A 977 11.50 2.97 18.81
N GLU A 978 10.46 3.23 18.01
CA GLU A 978 10.14 2.48 16.78
C GLU A 978 10.59 3.20 15.49
N SER A 979 11.43 4.22 15.61
CA SER A 979 11.99 4.89 14.44
C SER A 979 13.08 4.06 13.78
N TRP A 980 13.17 4.11 12.45
CA TRP A 980 14.30 3.55 11.70
C TRP A 980 15.61 4.31 11.95
N CYS A 981 15.54 5.61 12.26
CA CYS A 981 16.68 6.49 12.51
C CYS A 981 17.26 6.27 13.91
N SER A 982 18.56 6.01 14.01
CA SER A 982 19.23 5.77 15.30
C SER A 982 19.23 6.96 16.23
N ASN A 983 19.31 8.19 15.69
CA ASN A 983 19.33 9.41 16.50
C ASN A 983 18.01 9.65 17.23
N ASP A 984 16.88 9.30 16.61
CA ASP A 984 15.57 9.42 17.25
C ASP A 984 15.50 8.51 18.49
N ARG A 985 16.04 7.29 18.41
CA ARG A 985 16.04 6.28 19.49
C ARG A 985 16.94 6.65 20.68
N LEU A 986 17.79 7.68 20.55
CA LEU A 986 18.60 8.18 21.67
C LEU A 986 17.78 9.06 22.62
N VAL A 987 16.66 9.62 22.16
CA VAL A 987 15.75 10.41 22.99
C VAL A 987 14.89 9.44 23.80
N PRO A 988 14.76 9.61 25.13
CA PRO A 988 13.85 8.79 25.94
C PRO A 988 12.43 8.84 25.38
N ASP A 989 11.86 7.67 25.11
CA ASP A 989 10.51 7.57 24.57
C ASP A 989 9.49 7.86 25.68
N GLU A 990 8.48 8.66 25.37
CA GLU A 990 7.40 9.02 26.29
C GLU A 990 6.04 8.63 25.71
N PRO A 991 5.64 7.34 25.83
CA PRO A 991 4.45 6.82 25.17
C PRO A 991 3.16 7.57 25.50
N VAL A 992 3.00 8.03 26.75
CA VAL A 992 1.82 8.80 27.18
C VAL A 992 1.59 10.04 26.31
N LYS A 993 2.65 10.72 25.87
CA LYS A 993 2.52 11.93 25.05
C LYS A 993 1.83 11.64 23.71
N TYR A 994 2.22 10.58 23.01
CA TYR A 994 1.69 10.27 21.67
C TYR A 994 0.55 9.23 21.66
N LEU A 995 0.29 8.51 22.75
CA LEU A 995 -0.79 7.50 22.83
C LEU A 995 -2.10 8.01 23.43
N MET A 996 -2.07 9.11 24.20
CA MET A 996 -3.26 9.60 24.91
C MET A 996 -4.43 9.92 23.96
N LEU A 997 -4.18 10.65 22.88
CA LEU A 997 -5.22 11.02 21.92
C LEU A 997 -5.83 9.79 21.20
N PRO A 998 -5.03 8.83 20.68
CA PRO A 998 -5.57 7.55 20.20
C PRO A 998 -6.43 6.80 21.23
N ALA A 999 -6.03 6.77 22.51
CA ALA A 999 -6.79 6.10 23.56
C ALA A 999 -8.14 6.80 23.82
N LEU A 1000 -8.15 8.14 23.86
CA LEU A 1000 -9.38 8.93 23.99
C LEU A 1000 -10.31 8.72 22.79
N MET A 1001 -9.76 8.73 21.57
CA MET A 1001 -10.52 8.43 20.35
C MET A 1001 -11.16 7.05 20.39
N HIS A 1002 -10.45 6.05 20.90
CA HIS A 1002 -10.99 4.69 21.01
C HIS A 1002 -12.17 4.60 21.98
N ARG A 1003 -12.15 5.39 23.05
CA ARG A 1003 -13.23 5.45 24.04
C ARG A 1003 -14.45 6.20 23.51
N ILE A 1004 -14.22 7.30 22.78
CA ILE A 1004 -15.29 8.22 22.35
C ILE A 1004 -15.91 7.78 21.04
N SER A 1005 -15.10 7.42 20.04
CA SER A 1005 -15.57 7.20 18.67
C SER A 1005 -15.84 5.73 18.38
N PRO A 1006 -17.09 5.34 18.04
CA PRO A 1006 -17.42 3.97 17.62
C PRO A 1006 -16.71 3.55 16.33
N ALA A 1007 -16.27 4.52 15.53
CA ALA A 1007 -15.56 4.30 14.27
C ALA A 1007 -14.06 4.11 14.44
N PHE A 1008 -13.50 4.35 15.64
CA PHE A 1008 -12.05 4.37 15.83
C PHE A 1008 -11.50 3.00 16.27
N ALA A 1009 -10.52 2.50 15.51
CA ALA A 1009 -9.87 1.22 15.72
C ALA A 1009 -8.44 1.39 16.25
N LEU A 1010 -8.29 1.39 17.58
CA LEU A 1010 -6.98 1.54 18.23
C LEU A 1010 -5.96 0.47 17.77
N GLY A 1011 -6.39 -0.78 17.63
CA GLY A 1011 -5.52 -1.89 17.17
C GLY A 1011 -5.01 -1.74 15.74
N SER A 1012 -5.60 -0.87 14.92
CA SER A 1012 -5.13 -0.55 13.57
C SER A 1012 -4.09 0.58 13.54
N CYS A 1013 -3.86 1.24 14.67
CA CYS A 1013 -2.88 2.31 14.78
C CYS A 1013 -1.43 1.79 14.66
N SER A 1014 -0.54 2.63 14.13
CA SER A 1014 0.89 2.32 14.01
C SER A 1014 1.72 3.56 14.32
N PHE A 1015 2.74 3.42 15.16
CA PHE A 1015 3.62 4.52 15.57
C PHE A 1015 5.05 4.36 15.02
N ARG A 1016 5.29 3.29 14.26
CA ARG A 1016 6.55 3.02 13.59
C ARG A 1016 6.89 4.13 12.60
N VAL A 1017 8.14 4.58 12.62
CA VAL A 1017 8.65 5.54 11.62
C VAL A 1017 9.58 4.81 10.66
N GLU A 1018 9.13 4.68 9.41
CA GLU A 1018 9.87 3.99 8.34
C GLU A 1018 10.62 4.98 7.45
N ARG A 1019 11.68 4.50 6.79
CA ARG A 1019 12.57 5.34 5.97
C ARG A 1019 11.86 5.91 4.74
N GLU A 1020 10.90 5.17 4.22
CA GLU A 1020 10.12 5.55 3.04
C GLU A 1020 9.08 6.64 3.37
N ARG A 1021 8.86 6.93 4.67
CA ARG A 1021 7.85 7.87 5.17
C ARG A 1021 8.44 9.18 5.69
N GLU A 1022 9.76 9.38 5.60
CA GLU A 1022 10.41 10.56 6.17
C GLU A 1022 9.90 11.89 5.62
N SER A 1023 9.53 11.90 4.35
CA SER A 1023 9.05 13.09 3.67
C SER A 1023 7.54 13.32 3.80
N THR A 1024 6.85 12.53 4.63
CA THR A 1024 5.44 12.76 4.99
C THR A 1024 5.29 13.89 5.99
N ALA A 1025 4.10 14.50 6.00
CA ALA A 1025 3.76 15.59 6.89
C ALA A 1025 4.01 15.24 8.36
N ARG A 1026 3.45 14.11 8.79
CA ARG A 1026 3.53 13.63 10.16
C ARG A 1026 4.98 13.52 10.66
N VAL A 1027 5.83 12.84 9.88
CA VAL A 1027 7.22 12.59 10.28
C VAL A 1027 8.04 13.87 10.23
N THR A 1028 7.84 14.71 9.22
CA THR A 1028 8.52 16.02 9.12
C THR A 1028 8.16 16.92 10.29
N VAL A 1029 6.87 17.03 10.63
CA VAL A 1029 6.38 17.89 11.73
C VAL A 1029 6.85 17.35 13.09
N TRP A 1030 6.91 16.04 13.27
CA TRP A 1030 7.47 15.43 14.47
C TRP A 1030 8.98 15.65 14.60
N ARG A 1031 9.76 15.23 13.59
CA ARG A 1031 11.23 15.20 13.67
C ARG A 1031 11.87 16.57 13.50
N HIS A 1032 11.44 17.34 12.50
CA HIS A 1032 12.09 18.63 12.18
C HIS A 1032 11.55 19.76 13.04
N LEU A 1033 10.29 19.68 13.48
CA LEU A 1033 9.59 20.77 14.16
C LEU A 1033 9.28 20.47 15.64
N GLY A 1034 9.60 19.26 16.12
CA GLY A 1034 9.50 18.90 17.53
C GLY A 1034 8.08 18.73 18.07
N VAL A 1035 7.08 18.59 17.20
CA VAL A 1035 5.68 18.40 17.62
C VAL A 1035 5.46 16.94 18.02
N THR A 1036 5.37 16.66 19.33
CA THR A 1036 5.29 15.28 19.83
C THR A 1036 4.02 14.55 19.38
N ARG A 1037 2.87 15.24 19.38
CA ARG A 1037 1.57 14.68 18.97
C ARG A 1037 1.31 14.97 17.49
N SER A 1038 2.11 14.33 16.64
CA SER A 1038 1.99 14.43 15.20
C SER A 1038 1.35 13.16 14.65
N TYR A 1039 0.20 13.30 13.99
CA TYR A 1039 -0.60 12.17 13.50
C TYR A 1039 -1.02 12.30 12.04
N THR A 1040 -1.24 11.15 11.42
CA THR A 1040 -2.08 10.99 10.22
C THR A 1040 -3.35 10.27 10.64
N MET A 1041 -4.52 10.86 10.41
CA MET A 1041 -5.81 10.18 10.58
C MET A 1041 -6.21 9.51 9.28
N GLU A 1042 -6.46 8.21 9.31
CA GLU A 1042 -6.79 7.41 8.14
C GLU A 1042 -8.23 6.93 8.25
N ALA A 1043 -9.13 7.47 7.42
CA ALA A 1043 -10.53 7.04 7.36
C ALA A 1043 -10.75 6.05 6.21
N SER A 1044 -11.48 4.96 6.43
CA SER A 1044 -11.75 3.99 5.35
C SER A 1044 -12.71 4.54 4.28
N PHE A 1045 -12.56 4.08 3.03
CA PHE A 1045 -13.56 4.25 1.96
C PHE A 1045 -14.72 3.24 2.02
N CYS A 1046 -14.56 2.19 2.83
CA CYS A 1046 -15.50 1.08 2.91
C CYS A 1046 -16.44 1.24 4.10
N GLY A 1047 -16.15 0.57 5.21
CA GLY A 1047 -17.06 0.51 6.35
C GLY A 1047 -16.39 -0.01 7.60
N PHE A 1048 -17.21 -0.55 8.49
CA PHE A 1048 -16.78 -1.01 9.81
C PHE A 1048 -16.61 -2.54 9.82
N ASP A 1049 -15.56 -3.01 10.47
CA ASP A 1049 -15.38 -4.45 10.81
C ASP A 1049 -15.53 -4.74 12.31
N ARG A 1050 -15.74 -3.69 13.12
CA ARG A 1050 -15.91 -3.75 14.57
C ARG A 1050 -16.92 -2.71 15.06
N GLY A 1051 -17.22 -2.79 16.36
CA GLY A 1051 -18.14 -1.85 17.01
C GLY A 1051 -19.60 -2.06 16.60
N PRO A 1052 -20.50 -1.16 17.02
CA PRO A 1052 -21.94 -1.30 16.80
C PRO A 1052 -22.35 -1.26 15.32
N PHE A 1053 -21.50 -0.70 14.45
CA PHE A 1053 -21.76 -0.58 13.02
C PHE A 1053 -21.05 -1.65 12.17
N LYS A 1054 -20.50 -2.71 12.80
CA LYS A 1054 -19.83 -3.81 12.09
C LYS A 1054 -20.70 -4.35 10.95
N GLY A 1055 -20.13 -4.43 9.75
CA GLY A 1055 -20.84 -4.93 8.57
C GLY A 1055 -21.61 -3.86 7.79
N PHE A 1056 -21.55 -2.59 8.20
CA PHE A 1056 -22.14 -1.46 7.46
C PHE A 1056 -21.05 -0.57 6.85
N HIS A 1057 -21.43 0.21 5.83
CA HIS A 1057 -20.60 1.23 5.22
C HIS A 1057 -20.45 2.47 6.12
N LEU A 1058 -19.32 3.16 5.97
CA LEU A 1058 -19.20 4.54 6.41
C LEU A 1058 -20.09 5.41 5.51
N ASN A 1059 -20.85 6.32 6.12
CA ASN A 1059 -21.66 7.32 5.44
C ASN A 1059 -21.15 8.71 5.82
N THR A 1060 -21.67 9.77 5.19
CA THR A 1060 -21.21 11.15 5.43
C THR A 1060 -21.38 11.57 6.89
N GLN A 1061 -22.49 11.20 7.53
CA GLN A 1061 -22.75 11.46 8.95
C GLN A 1061 -21.74 10.77 9.87
N HIS A 1062 -21.42 9.49 9.63
CA HIS A 1062 -20.40 8.77 10.41
C HIS A 1062 -19.04 9.46 10.30
N LEU A 1063 -18.67 9.93 9.11
CA LEU A 1063 -17.41 10.65 8.90
C LEU A 1063 -17.39 12.00 9.62
N GLN A 1064 -18.50 12.75 9.57
CA GLN A 1064 -18.63 14.00 10.33
C GLN A 1064 -18.60 13.75 11.85
N ASN A 1065 -19.24 12.68 12.32
CA ASN A 1065 -19.20 12.28 13.73
C ASN A 1065 -17.76 12.01 14.18
N VAL A 1066 -16.94 11.33 13.38
CA VAL A 1066 -15.51 11.14 13.67
C VAL A 1066 -14.78 12.46 13.89
N GLY A 1067 -15.11 13.50 13.12
CA GLY A 1067 -14.56 14.86 13.32
C GLY A 1067 -15.00 15.49 14.64
N SER A 1068 -16.28 15.34 15.00
CA SER A 1068 -16.81 15.78 16.30
C SER A 1068 -16.20 15.00 17.47
N ASP A 1069 -16.08 13.68 17.36
CA ASP A 1069 -15.47 12.79 18.35
C ASP A 1069 -14.01 13.16 18.58
N PHE A 1070 -13.29 13.56 17.51
CA PHE A 1070 -11.94 14.08 17.60
C PHE A 1070 -11.85 15.38 18.40
N CYS A 1071 -12.79 16.31 18.18
CA CYS A 1071 -12.90 17.52 18.99
C CYS A 1071 -13.17 17.19 20.47
N GLU A 1072 -14.04 16.22 20.77
CA GLU A 1072 -14.29 15.78 22.14
C GLU A 1072 -13.06 15.13 22.77
N ALA A 1073 -12.32 14.31 22.02
CA ALA A 1073 -11.06 13.72 22.46
C ALA A 1073 -10.00 14.78 22.78
N LEU A 1074 -9.94 15.87 22.00
CA LEU A 1074 -9.08 17.02 22.32
C LEU A 1074 -9.49 17.74 23.60
N ASN A 1075 -10.80 17.83 23.89
CA ASN A 1075 -11.29 18.45 25.12
C ASN A 1075 -10.77 17.69 26.36
N GLY A 1076 -10.79 16.36 26.30
CA GLY A 1076 -10.26 15.46 27.34
C GLY A 1076 -8.73 15.33 27.42
N LEU A 1077 -7.98 15.95 26.51
CA LEU A 1077 -6.52 15.86 26.49
C LEU A 1077 -5.91 16.68 27.65
N SER A 1078 -5.19 16.02 28.56
CA SER A 1078 -4.44 16.66 29.65
C SER A 1078 -3.05 16.02 29.85
N ASP A 1079 -2.03 16.84 30.09
CA ASP A 1079 -0.65 16.37 30.32
C ASP A 1079 -0.41 15.91 31.78
N SER A 1080 -1.35 16.19 32.69
CA SER A 1080 -1.26 15.93 34.13
C SER A 1080 -1.78 14.56 34.58
N ALA A 1081 -2.14 13.69 33.64
CA ALA A 1081 -2.64 12.35 33.93
C ALA A 1081 -1.48 11.39 34.31
N ASN A 1082 -0.87 11.62 35.48
CA ASN A 1082 0.28 10.89 36.00
C ASN A 1082 -0.03 9.42 36.41
N ASN A 1083 -1.27 8.95 36.25
CA ASN A 1083 -1.74 7.63 36.68
C ASN A 1083 -2.51 6.88 35.57
N VAL A 1084 -2.28 7.16 34.29
CA VAL A 1084 -2.87 6.36 33.21
C VAL A 1084 -1.91 5.23 32.86
N ASP A 1085 -2.23 4.01 33.30
CA ASP A 1085 -1.53 2.79 32.89
C ASP A 1085 -1.93 2.44 31.44
N ILE A 1086 -1.28 3.10 30.46
CA ILE A 1086 -1.50 2.81 29.03
C ILE A 1086 -0.66 1.57 28.66
N GLN A 1087 -1.10 0.39 29.09
CA GLN A 1087 -0.54 -0.86 28.57
C GLN A 1087 -1.08 -1.13 27.15
N LEU A 1088 -0.32 -0.72 26.13
CA LEU A 1088 -0.49 -1.20 24.76
C LEU A 1088 0.48 -2.35 24.51
N THR A 1089 0.05 -3.58 24.70
CA THR A 1089 0.80 -4.77 24.26
C THR A 1089 0.07 -5.47 23.13
N LYS A 1090 0.75 -5.66 21.99
CA LYS A 1090 0.32 -6.56 20.93
C LYS A 1090 0.68 -8.00 21.32
N ASP A 1091 -0.30 -8.88 21.45
CA ASP A 1091 -0.08 -10.32 21.31
C ASP A 1091 -0.44 -10.75 19.87
N LEU A 1092 0.18 -11.86 19.42
CA LEU A 1092 0.15 -12.36 18.04
C LEU A 1092 -1.25 -12.70 17.51
N ASN A 1093 -2.29 -12.63 18.36
CA ASN A 1093 -3.68 -12.89 18.03
C ASN A 1093 -4.60 -11.65 18.11
N GLY A 1094 -4.05 -10.46 18.40
CA GLY A 1094 -4.79 -9.19 18.27
C GLY A 1094 -5.83 -8.90 19.35
N ASN A 1095 -5.69 -9.42 20.57
CA ASN A 1095 -6.54 -9.04 21.70
C ASN A 1095 -5.82 -7.97 22.54
N ILE A 1096 -6.51 -6.87 22.88
CA ILE A 1096 -5.95 -5.82 23.74
C ILE A 1096 -6.62 -5.88 25.12
N VAL A 1097 -5.80 -5.79 26.17
CA VAL A 1097 -6.18 -5.72 27.59
C VAL A 1097 -6.90 -4.40 27.90
N GLU A 1098 -7.92 -4.44 28.76
CA GLU A 1098 -8.67 -3.25 29.20
C GLU A 1098 -7.79 -2.16 29.83
N ILE A 1099 -7.95 -0.93 29.36
CA ILE A 1099 -7.37 0.28 29.96
C ILE A 1099 -8.30 0.75 31.09
N LYS A 1100 -7.90 0.58 32.35
CA LYS A 1100 -8.61 1.16 33.49
C LYS A 1100 -8.22 2.64 33.67
N LEU A 1101 -9.08 3.53 33.18
CA LEU A 1101 -9.11 4.92 33.65
C LEU A 1101 -10.03 4.95 34.88
N ASN A 1102 -9.49 5.21 36.07
CA ASN A 1102 -10.33 5.43 37.25
C ASN A 1102 -11.10 6.74 37.06
N ASP A 1103 -12.41 6.64 36.80
CA ASP A 1103 -13.34 7.74 37.01
C ASP A 1103 -14.42 7.30 37.99
N SER A 1104 -14.66 8.14 38.99
CA SER A 1104 -15.61 7.91 40.06
C SER A 1104 -17.02 8.29 39.59
N GLY A 1105 -17.89 7.31 39.32
CA GLY A 1105 -19.33 7.58 39.14
C GLY A 1105 -20.12 6.52 38.36
N GLU A 1106 -20.78 5.64 39.12
CA GLU A 1106 -22.06 4.96 38.87
C GLU A 1106 -22.33 4.11 37.61
N ASN A 1107 -22.30 2.79 37.84
CA ASN A 1107 -23.13 1.69 37.34
C ASN A 1107 -24.05 1.89 36.12
N SER A 1108 -23.73 1.17 35.03
CA SER A 1108 -24.74 0.44 34.27
C SER A 1108 -24.16 -0.87 33.73
N GLU A 1109 -24.83 -1.97 34.03
CA GLU A 1109 -24.51 -3.33 33.61
C GLU A 1109 -24.78 -3.51 32.10
N VAL A 1110 -23.84 -4.13 31.37
CA VAL A 1110 -24.13 -4.68 30.04
C VAL A 1110 -23.66 -6.13 29.98
N ALA A 1111 -24.60 -6.98 29.57
CA ALA A 1111 -24.54 -8.42 29.54
C ALA A 1111 -23.48 -8.96 28.58
N VAL A 1112 -22.81 -10.01 29.07
CA VAL A 1112 -21.98 -10.94 28.31
C VAL A 1112 -22.92 -11.86 27.54
N ASP A 1113 -22.76 -11.95 26.22
CA ASP A 1113 -23.04 -13.19 25.50
C ASP A 1113 -22.04 -13.38 24.36
N SER A 1114 -21.28 -14.45 24.48
CA SER A 1114 -20.26 -14.92 23.56
C SER A 1114 -20.78 -16.18 22.87
N GLU A 1115 -20.87 -16.15 21.54
CA GLU A 1115 -20.79 -17.36 20.73
C GLU A 1115 -19.66 -17.24 19.68
N PRO A 1116 -18.85 -18.29 19.49
CA PRO A 1116 -17.81 -18.34 18.47
C PRO A 1116 -18.40 -18.88 17.16
N GLY A 1117 -18.47 -18.04 16.12
CA GLY A 1117 -19.14 -18.40 14.88
C GLY A 1117 -18.46 -17.89 13.61
N SER A 1118 -17.80 -18.84 12.92
CA SER A 1118 -17.72 -18.97 11.46
C SER A 1118 -16.91 -17.94 10.66
N GLY A 1119 -15.74 -18.39 10.21
CA GLY A 1119 -14.86 -17.69 9.29
C GLY A 1119 -15.43 -17.45 7.89
N SER A 1120 -14.83 -16.47 7.22
CA SER A 1120 -14.94 -16.26 5.78
C SER A 1120 -13.52 -16.18 5.21
N ASP A 1121 -13.02 -17.34 4.79
CA ASP A 1121 -11.81 -17.42 3.98
C ASP A 1121 -12.07 -16.75 2.63
N SER A 1122 -11.22 -15.78 2.32
CA SER A 1122 -11.15 -15.09 1.03
C SER A 1122 -10.71 -16.07 -0.06
N VAL A 1123 -11.59 -16.36 -1.02
CA VAL A 1123 -11.35 -17.32 -2.12
C VAL A 1123 -10.44 -16.77 -3.26
N LEU A 1124 -9.88 -15.57 -3.15
CA LEU A 1124 -9.01 -15.00 -4.19
C LEU A 1124 -7.67 -14.43 -3.70
N LYS A 1125 -7.12 -14.96 -2.59
CA LYS A 1125 -5.71 -14.71 -2.26
C LYS A 1125 -4.81 -15.65 -3.04
N THR A 1126 -4.10 -15.11 -4.03
CA THR A 1126 -2.82 -15.66 -4.48
C THR A 1126 -1.76 -15.15 -3.51
N ASP A 1127 -1.50 -15.87 -2.42
CA ASP A 1127 -0.20 -15.82 -1.76
C ASP A 1127 0.10 -17.14 -1.06
N SER A 1128 1.31 -17.59 -1.32
CA SER A 1128 1.96 -18.74 -0.73
C SER A 1128 2.47 -18.37 0.64
N ASP A 1129 1.80 -18.81 1.69
CA ASP A 1129 2.42 -18.98 3.01
C ASP A 1129 2.07 -20.39 3.51
N GLU A 1130 3.13 -21.16 3.72
CA GLU A 1130 3.08 -22.53 4.23
C GLU A 1130 2.74 -22.50 5.72
N GLU A 1131 1.56 -22.98 6.10
CA GLU A 1131 1.37 -23.64 7.39
C GLU A 1131 0.25 -24.69 7.30
N PHE A 1132 0.38 -25.74 8.13
CA PHE A 1132 -0.39 -26.99 8.27
C PHE A 1132 0.11 -28.22 7.47
N ASP A 1133 0.93 -29.06 8.11
CA ASP A 1133 0.46 -30.06 9.10
C ASP A 1133 1.58 -30.41 10.11
#